data_AF-A0A1V1SQW1-F1
#
_entry.id   AF-A0A1V1SQW1-F1
#
_cell.length_a   1.000
_cell.length_b   1.000
_cell.length_c   1.000
_cell.angle_alpha   90.00
_cell.angle_beta   90.00
_cell.angle_gamma   90.00
#
_symmetry.space_group_name_H-M   'P 1'
#
loop_
_entity.id
_entity.type
_entity.pdbx_description
1 polymer ?
#
loop_
_entity_poly.entity_id
_entity_poly.type
_entity_poly.pdbx_seq_one_letter_code
_entity_poly.pdbx_strand_id
1 'polypeptide(L)'
;MSSRRRDSRSRSPQERIFRARVRDYPPGPSHEMDNEDIEAMAGPSRSPNLAQTISGRSDQAQPTKATPKESSSITSESSGDETDVDDDSEEEEQTDDPPLRPGRNLTTMGFEFELLIAICRSSESMPDPHPRDGRWLSETEAIIKKDEDSRSWKYTCRNKIIDFLVAQGVSAHKTEERSWIDVEDSTDTDFQWWDSLEYQNPNQNDQLSNWKGNWLWNSDESEDVNVAQGVNELCTQFLQYHHDNNLAPYMTRQAVIMSVRDSVVSMIQGDSTSIGRLRIMTIWYEKMSDIIRNEKMMHYSAEGDPDPNLIPGLSVGARYTKWSCTDDISIKSLMPKYTDYVIPEGSIPTEPDTQRPVGYPPDLYRWFGAELVSSVLDYDNPQTQLTLRTACAAIRDAMRVHKPMAIIGSGVHIHIGQQAGWTLLHLKKLVTLWHLMEPSIFRLHRRDREQSEWCTPMTDCDLARLVFSRENRYSAVGANMMGPNKALYENYMNEYIPDFRAHQALFEFLSHIWMYGSIDSLVRGLRADASCISWRVGGNKLSDPPGLRLQTLEFRVMQGTLDAEHIWKWAGVLERLVIFARDSTAEVFRNALAAVMTGTIPDEVGLNKDDLAWFASRQTDDGYFAYPEGGAINWSDPFMVRGYGDTHNPPNA
;
A
#
# COMPACT_ATOMS: atom_id res chain seq x y z
N MET A 1 -12.80 -6.57 -63.05
CA MET A 1 -13.70 -5.76 -63.90
C MET A 1 -14.96 -6.56 -64.22
N SER A 2 -16.11 -5.90 -64.45
CA SER A 2 -17.48 -6.46 -64.38
C SER A 2 -17.88 -6.88 -62.95
N SER A 3 -18.94 -6.40 -62.27
CA SER A 3 -20.29 -5.89 -62.57
C SER A 3 -21.42 -6.92 -62.46
N ARG A 4 -22.24 -6.84 -61.38
CA ARG A 4 -23.70 -6.57 -61.39
C ARG A 4 -24.43 -6.97 -60.09
N ARG A 5 -25.20 -6.02 -59.56
CA ARG A 5 -26.55 -6.12 -58.94
C ARG A 5 -26.93 -7.32 -58.06
N ARG A 6 -27.50 -7.02 -56.89
CA ARG A 6 -28.95 -7.25 -56.66
C ARG A 6 -29.56 -6.35 -55.59
N ASP A 7 -30.86 -6.13 -55.72
CA ASP A 7 -31.65 -5.14 -54.98
C ASP A 7 -32.24 -5.64 -53.66
N SER A 8 -32.60 -4.64 -52.85
CA SER A 8 -33.51 -4.60 -51.70
C SER A 8 -34.53 -5.74 -51.47
N ARG A 9 -34.84 -5.96 -50.18
CA ARG A 9 -36.23 -6.07 -49.72
C ARG A 9 -36.37 -5.60 -48.27
N SER A 10 -37.36 -4.74 -48.04
CA SER A 10 -37.76 -4.19 -46.74
C SER A 10 -38.81 -5.06 -46.06
N ARG A 11 -38.93 -4.93 -44.72
CA ARG A 11 -40.21 -4.83 -43.97
C ARG A 11 -39.97 -4.69 -42.46
N SER A 12 -40.32 -3.52 -41.90
CA SER A 12 -40.96 -3.46 -40.59
C SER A 12 -42.45 -3.83 -40.73
N PRO A 13 -43.16 -4.04 -39.62
CA PRO A 13 -44.26 -3.13 -39.31
C PRO A 13 -44.34 -2.70 -37.84
N GLN A 14 -45.12 -1.63 -37.63
CA GLN A 14 -45.28 -0.87 -36.38
C GLN A 14 -46.37 -1.41 -35.43
N GLU A 15 -46.37 -0.82 -34.23
CA GLU A 15 -47.54 -0.38 -33.45
C GLU A 15 -48.46 -1.37 -32.72
N ARG A 16 -48.52 -1.18 -31.40
CA ARG A 16 -49.81 -0.94 -30.72
C ARG A 16 -49.69 0.20 -29.71
N ILE A 17 -50.52 1.23 -29.91
CA ILE A 17 -50.71 2.36 -29.01
C ILE A 17 -52.02 2.15 -28.24
N PHE A 18 -52.06 2.51 -26.95
CA PHE A 18 -53.29 3.03 -26.34
C PHE A 18 -52.98 4.23 -25.44
N ARG A 19 -53.56 5.39 -25.76
CA ARG A 19 -53.66 6.59 -24.90
C ARG A 19 -54.97 6.46 -24.08
N ALA A 20 -55.38 7.31 -23.12
CA ALA A 20 -54.90 8.59 -22.59
C ALA A 20 -55.65 8.94 -21.28
N ARG A 21 -55.09 9.85 -20.46
CA ARG A 21 -55.71 11.07 -19.85
C ARG A 21 -54.76 11.57 -18.73
N VAL A 22 -54.20 12.79 -18.71
CA VAL A 22 -54.77 14.16 -18.78
C VAL A 22 -55.72 14.37 -17.58
N ARG A 23 -55.48 15.19 -16.56
CA ARG A 23 -54.68 16.45 -16.36
C ARG A 23 -54.23 16.55 -14.86
N ASP A 24 -53.70 17.61 -14.23
CA ASP A 24 -53.47 19.06 -14.52
C ASP A 24 -52.31 19.63 -13.64
N TYR A 25 -51.99 20.94 -13.75
CA TYR A 25 -51.09 21.77 -12.91
C TYR A 25 -51.62 23.24 -12.93
N PRO A 26 -51.14 24.21 -12.12
CA PRO A 26 -50.77 24.26 -10.69
C PRO A 26 -51.67 25.33 -9.96
N PRO A 27 -51.33 25.87 -8.75
CA PRO A 27 -50.33 26.95 -8.62
C PRO A 27 -49.52 26.97 -7.28
N GLY A 28 -48.45 27.77 -7.20
CA GLY A 28 -47.94 28.34 -5.94
C GLY A 28 -48.32 29.83 -5.83
N PRO A 29 -47.58 30.70 -5.11
CA PRO A 29 -46.71 30.52 -3.93
C PRO A 29 -47.08 31.49 -2.76
N SER A 30 -46.45 31.36 -1.59
CA SER A 30 -46.44 32.36 -0.49
C SER A 30 -45.42 31.91 0.59
N HIS A 31 -44.37 32.66 0.92
CA HIS A 31 -44.25 33.87 1.79
C HIS A 31 -44.13 33.55 3.30
N GLU A 32 -42.99 33.97 3.90
CA GLU A 32 -42.80 34.57 5.26
C GLU A 32 -43.34 33.84 6.53
N MET A 33 -42.80 33.97 7.76
CA MET A 33 -41.65 34.69 8.34
C MET A 33 -41.25 34.04 9.70
N ASP A 34 -40.35 34.72 10.44
CA ASP A 34 -39.99 34.57 11.88
C ASP A 34 -39.06 33.39 12.25
N ASN A 35 -37.87 33.52 12.90
CA ASN A 35 -37.26 34.41 13.93
C ASN A 35 -37.28 33.87 15.37
N GLU A 36 -36.23 34.28 16.11
CA GLU A 36 -35.96 34.16 17.57
C GLU A 36 -35.26 32.87 18.10
N ASP A 37 -33.93 32.99 18.17
CA ASP A 37 -33.10 32.99 19.40
C ASP A 37 -33.32 31.96 20.52
N ILE A 38 -32.24 31.25 20.90
CA ILE A 38 -31.73 31.17 22.29
C ILE A 38 -30.19 31.19 22.28
N GLU A 39 -29.59 31.96 23.20
CA GLU A 39 -28.14 32.19 23.33
C GLU A 39 -27.35 31.13 24.14
N ALA A 40 -26.01 31.24 24.02
CA ALA A 40 -25.00 31.07 25.08
C ALA A 40 -24.73 29.68 25.71
N MET A 41 -23.44 29.31 25.73
CA MET A 41 -22.58 29.45 26.92
C MET A 41 -21.11 29.16 26.58
N ALA A 42 -20.19 29.92 27.16
CA ALA A 42 -18.74 29.81 26.90
C ALA A 42 -17.96 29.30 28.12
N GLY A 43 -17.11 28.29 27.90
CA GLY A 43 -16.01 27.91 28.79
C GLY A 43 -16.37 27.23 30.13
N PRO A 44 -15.37 26.90 30.98
CA PRO A 44 -13.94 27.19 30.83
C PRO A 44 -13.00 25.96 30.81
N SER A 45 -11.75 26.28 30.51
CA SER A 45 -10.56 25.43 30.58
C SER A 45 -10.29 24.77 31.94
N ARG A 46 -9.59 23.62 31.91
CA ARG A 46 -8.91 23.03 33.06
C ARG A 46 -7.49 22.59 32.69
N SER A 47 -6.50 23.25 33.28
CA SER A 47 -5.20 22.63 33.58
C SER A 47 -5.35 21.71 34.80
N PRO A 48 -4.39 20.81 35.05
CA PRO A 48 -3.50 21.10 36.17
C PRO A 48 -2.03 20.73 35.93
N ASN A 49 -1.14 21.52 36.54
CA ASN A 49 0.22 21.07 36.88
C ASN A 49 0.15 19.94 37.91
N LEU A 50 1.05 18.95 37.82
CA LEU A 50 1.75 18.49 39.02
C LEU A 50 3.07 17.80 38.68
N ALA A 51 4.17 18.33 39.22
CA ALA A 51 5.43 17.63 39.34
C ALA A 51 5.64 17.25 40.80
N GLN A 52 5.90 15.97 41.09
CA GLN A 52 6.58 15.57 42.34
C GLN A 52 7.18 14.16 42.25
N THR A 53 8.51 14.14 42.09
CA THR A 53 9.49 13.32 42.82
C THR A 53 9.03 12.05 43.54
N ILE A 54 9.52 10.89 43.08
CA ILE A 54 9.86 9.74 43.95
C ILE A 54 11.28 9.28 43.61
N SER A 55 12.06 8.92 44.63
CA SER A 55 13.42 8.35 44.50
C SER A 55 13.49 6.95 45.15
N GLY A 56 14.43 6.14 44.69
CA GLY A 56 14.62 4.74 45.12
C GLY A 56 14.75 3.83 43.88
N ARG A 57 15.91 3.37 43.38
CA ARG A 57 17.22 2.91 43.91
C ARG A 57 17.32 1.39 43.84
N SER A 58 18.24 0.94 42.97
CA SER A 58 18.77 -0.43 42.76
C SER A 58 17.77 -1.46 42.21
N ASP A 59 18.16 -2.49 41.45
CA ASP A 59 19.50 -3.08 41.25
C ASP A 59 19.97 -3.13 39.78
N GLN A 60 21.30 -3.09 39.58
CA GLN A 60 21.95 -3.35 38.30
C GLN A 60 22.35 -4.83 38.20
N ALA A 61 21.96 -5.50 37.11
CA ALA A 61 22.55 -6.75 36.66
C ALA A 61 23.07 -6.57 35.23
N GLN A 62 24.40 -6.57 35.05
CA GLN A 62 25.03 -6.53 33.73
C GLN A 62 25.05 -7.94 33.10
N PRO A 63 24.71 -8.07 31.81
CA PRO A 63 25.26 -9.11 30.95
C PRO A 63 26.55 -8.59 30.27
N THR A 64 27.57 -9.44 30.23
CA THR A 64 28.89 -9.13 29.68
C THR A 64 28.88 -9.00 28.15
N LYS A 65 29.65 -8.03 27.63
CA LYS A 65 29.98 -7.91 26.20
C LYS A 65 30.56 -9.21 25.65
N ALA A 66 29.97 -9.75 24.58
CA ALA A 66 30.61 -10.72 23.70
C ALA A 66 31.20 -10.00 22.48
N THR A 67 32.45 -10.29 22.16
CA THR A 67 33.20 -9.69 21.04
C THR A 67 32.74 -10.27 19.71
N PRO A 68 32.45 -9.47 18.66
CA PRO A 68 32.34 -9.99 17.31
C PRO A 68 33.71 -10.49 16.83
N LYS A 69 33.76 -11.70 16.26
CA LYS A 69 34.93 -12.14 15.49
C LYS A 69 34.90 -11.49 14.10
N GLU A 70 36.04 -11.00 13.67
CA GLU A 70 36.28 -10.58 12.29
C GLU A 70 36.16 -11.79 11.36
N SER A 71 35.41 -11.64 10.26
CA SER A 71 35.37 -12.60 9.16
C SER A 71 36.00 -11.96 7.94
N SER A 72 37.16 -12.49 7.53
CA SER A 72 38.01 -11.96 6.46
C SER A 72 37.41 -12.15 5.07
N SER A 73 37.50 -11.11 4.25
CA SER A 73 37.36 -11.19 2.79
C SER A 73 38.54 -11.90 2.15
N ILE A 74 38.32 -12.99 1.40
CA ILE A 74 39.27 -13.53 0.43
C ILE A 74 38.54 -13.93 -0.85
N THR A 75 39.05 -13.42 -1.97
CA THR A 75 38.68 -13.76 -3.36
C THR A 75 39.42 -15.00 -3.85
N SER A 76 38.78 -15.87 -4.62
CA SER A 76 39.46 -16.66 -5.67
C SER A 76 38.48 -17.35 -6.62
N GLU A 77 38.59 -17.05 -7.91
CA GLU A 77 38.14 -17.93 -8.99
C GLU A 77 39.05 -19.15 -9.08
N SER A 78 38.52 -20.35 -9.34
CA SER A 78 39.23 -21.40 -10.09
C SER A 78 38.29 -22.49 -10.59
N SER A 79 38.55 -22.94 -11.82
CA SER A 79 38.00 -24.14 -12.46
C SER A 79 38.56 -25.44 -11.87
N GLY A 80 37.83 -26.55 -11.96
CA GLY A 80 38.38 -27.89 -11.70
C GLY A 80 37.34 -29.01 -11.64
N ASP A 81 37.44 -29.91 -12.61
CA ASP A 81 36.59 -31.06 -12.96
C ASP A 81 36.70 -32.28 -11.99
N GLU A 82 35.95 -33.35 -12.30
CA GLU A 82 36.11 -34.77 -11.89
C GLU A 82 35.58 -35.30 -10.52
N THR A 83 34.35 -35.88 -10.60
CA THR A 83 33.94 -37.27 -10.24
C THR A 83 34.15 -37.92 -8.85
N ASP A 84 33.10 -38.67 -8.47
CA ASP A 84 33.03 -39.88 -7.63
C ASP A 84 33.42 -39.83 -6.13
N VAL A 85 32.40 -39.86 -5.26
CA VAL A 85 32.22 -40.94 -4.25
C VAL A 85 30.73 -41.18 -4.04
N ASP A 86 30.27 -42.44 -4.16
CA ASP A 86 28.96 -42.88 -3.65
C ASP A 86 29.00 -42.89 -2.11
N ASP A 87 28.35 -41.91 -1.47
CA ASP A 87 28.09 -41.92 -0.03
C ASP A 87 26.62 -42.31 0.19
N ASP A 88 26.36 -43.62 0.28
CA ASP A 88 25.09 -44.21 0.76
C ASP A 88 24.94 -43.92 2.27
N SER A 89 24.93 -42.64 2.65
CA SER A 89 24.47 -42.22 3.96
C SER A 89 23.00 -42.60 4.04
N GLU A 90 22.67 -43.54 4.93
CA GLU A 90 21.29 -43.83 5.30
C GLU A 90 20.62 -42.51 5.68
N GLU A 91 19.82 -41.94 4.78
CA GLU A 91 19.05 -40.73 5.06
C GLU A 91 18.13 -41.08 6.22
N GLU A 92 18.50 -40.63 7.44
CA GLU A 92 17.64 -40.73 8.60
C GLU A 92 16.25 -40.24 8.18
N GLU A 93 15.22 -41.03 8.50
CA GLU A 93 13.83 -40.86 8.05
C GLU A 93 13.24 -39.55 8.59
N GLN A 94 13.71 -38.44 8.02
CA GLN A 94 13.61 -37.10 8.57
C GLN A 94 12.23 -36.60 8.23
N THR A 95 11.30 -36.83 9.17
CA THR A 95 9.88 -36.46 9.15
C THR A 95 9.58 -35.37 8.12
N ASP A 96 8.84 -35.72 7.07
CA ASP A 96 8.68 -34.86 5.88
C ASP A 96 8.11 -33.48 6.19
N ASP A 97 7.47 -33.34 7.35
CA ASP A 97 7.12 -32.06 7.94
C ASP A 97 7.70 -31.95 9.36
N PRO A 98 8.75 -31.11 9.57
CA PRO A 98 9.30 -30.84 10.88
C PRO A 98 8.27 -30.07 11.74
N PRO A 99 8.35 -30.19 13.08
CA PRO A 99 7.50 -29.41 13.96
C PRO A 99 7.73 -27.90 13.77
N LEU A 100 6.65 -27.12 13.93
CA LEU A 100 6.72 -25.66 13.98
C LEU A 100 7.69 -25.18 15.09
N ARG A 101 8.23 -23.98 14.91
CA ARG A 101 9.10 -23.36 15.93
C ARG A 101 8.35 -23.16 17.25
N PRO A 102 9.00 -23.34 18.41
CA PRO A 102 8.42 -22.95 19.68
C PRO A 102 8.16 -21.43 19.72
N GLY A 103 6.92 -21.05 20.00
CA GLY A 103 6.46 -19.66 20.01
C GLY A 103 4.94 -19.60 20.20
N ARG A 104 4.36 -18.40 20.22
CA ARG A 104 2.91 -18.27 20.02
C ARG A 104 2.65 -18.44 18.52
N ASN A 105 1.66 -19.25 18.15
CA ASN A 105 1.33 -19.51 16.74
C ASN A 105 0.31 -18.48 16.22
N LEU A 106 0.62 -17.20 16.43
CA LEU A 106 -0.27 -16.08 16.08
C LEU A 106 -0.28 -15.87 14.56
N THR A 107 -1.48 -15.61 14.03
CA THR A 107 -1.68 -15.17 12.66
C THR A 107 -1.30 -13.70 12.54
N THR A 108 -0.33 -13.42 11.69
CA THR A 108 0.08 -12.04 11.38
C THR A 108 -0.67 -11.55 10.16
N MET A 109 -1.12 -10.30 10.17
CA MET A 109 -1.77 -9.69 9.01
C MET A 109 -1.12 -8.37 8.61
N GLY A 110 -1.07 -8.10 7.31
CA GLY A 110 -0.69 -6.80 6.75
C GLY A 110 -1.60 -6.43 5.60
N PHE A 111 -1.79 -5.14 5.38
CA PHE A 111 -2.57 -4.58 4.28
C PHE A 111 -1.67 -3.65 3.46
N GLU A 112 -1.65 -3.85 2.15
CA GLU A 112 -1.09 -2.90 1.18
C GLU A 112 -2.24 -2.39 0.29
N PHE A 113 -2.33 -1.08 0.09
CA PHE A 113 -3.41 -0.44 -0.66
C PHE A 113 -2.82 0.35 -1.82
N GLU A 114 -3.20 0.01 -3.04
CA GLU A 114 -2.81 0.74 -4.24
C GLU A 114 -3.89 1.79 -4.56
N LEU A 115 -3.53 3.08 -4.51
CA LEU A 115 -4.47 4.20 -4.55
C LEU A 115 -4.11 5.17 -5.67
N LEU A 116 -5.08 5.56 -6.50
CA LEU A 116 -4.95 6.68 -7.43
C LEU A 116 -5.60 7.93 -6.83
N ILE A 117 -4.80 8.98 -6.58
CA ILE A 117 -5.24 10.16 -5.82
C ILE A 117 -5.06 11.44 -6.64
N ALA A 118 -6.11 12.26 -6.75
CA ALA A 118 -6.01 13.60 -7.36
C ALA A 118 -5.35 14.57 -6.37
N ILE A 119 -4.16 15.08 -6.70
CA ILE A 119 -3.35 15.92 -5.79
C ILE A 119 -3.56 17.40 -6.07
N CYS A 120 -3.49 17.83 -7.34
CA CYS A 120 -3.71 19.22 -7.72
C CYS A 120 -4.36 19.31 -9.10
N ARG A 121 -4.82 20.52 -9.44
CA ARG A 121 -5.29 20.89 -10.78
C ARG A 121 -4.13 20.77 -11.77
N SER A 122 -4.36 20.29 -12.99
CA SER A 122 -3.28 20.09 -13.97
C SER A 122 -2.62 21.39 -14.44
N SER A 123 -3.32 22.53 -14.34
CA SER A 123 -2.77 23.88 -14.44
C SER A 123 -3.33 24.83 -13.37
N GLU A 124 -2.61 25.91 -13.12
CA GLU A 124 -3.02 27.01 -12.24
C GLU A 124 -4.27 27.75 -12.76
N SER A 125 -4.48 27.77 -14.08
CA SER A 125 -5.57 28.49 -14.74
C SER A 125 -6.90 27.73 -14.83
N MET A 126 -6.88 26.40 -14.73
CA MET A 126 -8.10 25.60 -14.75
C MET A 126 -8.81 25.64 -13.39
N PRO A 127 -10.11 25.97 -13.29
CA PRO A 127 -10.83 25.87 -12.03
C PRO A 127 -10.89 24.40 -11.56
N ASP A 128 -11.05 24.17 -10.25
CA ASP A 128 -11.27 22.82 -9.72
C ASP A 128 -12.54 22.20 -10.34
N PRO A 129 -12.46 21.00 -10.97
CA PRO A 129 -13.64 20.28 -11.45
C PRO A 129 -14.64 19.89 -10.37
N HIS A 130 -14.20 19.71 -9.11
CA HIS A 130 -15.04 19.23 -8.01
C HIS A 130 -15.02 20.17 -6.79
N PRO A 131 -15.40 21.46 -6.95
CA PRO A 131 -15.21 22.48 -5.91
C PRO A 131 -16.09 22.28 -4.67
N ARG A 132 -17.06 21.36 -4.73
CA ARG A 132 -17.97 21.01 -3.61
C ARG A 132 -17.53 19.78 -2.82
N ASP A 133 -16.54 19.03 -3.30
CA ASP A 133 -16.06 17.80 -2.65
C ASP A 133 -15.45 18.08 -1.27
N GLY A 134 -14.76 19.22 -1.13
CA GLY A 134 -14.23 19.73 0.13
C GLY A 134 -13.10 18.91 0.75
N ARG A 135 -12.59 17.88 0.07
CA ARG A 135 -11.35 17.18 0.46
C ARG A 135 -10.14 17.95 -0.05
N TRP A 136 -8.98 17.63 0.53
CA TRP A 136 -7.73 18.30 0.21
C TRP A 136 -7.40 18.13 -1.27
N LEU A 137 -7.20 19.28 -1.90
CA LEU A 137 -6.59 19.46 -3.20
C LEU A 137 -5.53 20.55 -2.99
N SER A 138 -4.32 20.32 -3.49
CA SER A 138 -3.25 21.31 -3.41
C SER A 138 -3.52 22.47 -4.36
N GLU A 139 -3.82 23.63 -3.78
CA GLU A 139 -3.83 24.92 -4.48
C GLU A 139 -2.45 25.58 -4.56
N THR A 140 -1.43 24.96 -3.96
CA THR A 140 -0.09 25.55 -3.87
C THR A 140 0.61 25.56 -5.23
N GLU A 141 0.86 26.76 -5.75
CA GLU A 141 1.53 27.00 -7.05
C GLU A 141 2.82 26.19 -7.21
N ALA A 142 3.62 26.09 -6.13
CA ALA A 142 4.88 25.35 -6.13
C ALA A 142 4.73 23.82 -6.21
N ILE A 143 3.54 23.27 -5.92
CA ILE A 143 3.17 21.88 -6.24
C ILE A 143 2.70 21.82 -7.71
N ILE A 144 1.79 22.70 -8.11
CA ILE A 144 1.21 22.76 -9.47
C ILE A 144 2.27 22.95 -10.56
N LYS A 145 3.37 23.66 -10.28
CA LYS A 145 4.46 23.92 -11.24
C LYS A 145 5.60 22.89 -11.21
N LYS A 146 5.60 21.94 -10.26
CA LYS A 146 6.61 20.88 -10.20
C LYS A 146 6.29 19.76 -11.18
N ASP A 147 7.31 19.02 -11.59
CA ASP A 147 7.13 17.78 -12.33
C ASP A 147 6.54 16.70 -11.39
N GLU A 148 5.60 15.89 -11.88
CA GLU A 148 4.99 14.78 -11.13
C GLU A 148 5.99 13.66 -10.81
N ASP A 149 7.08 13.59 -11.57
CA ASP A 149 8.19 12.67 -11.32
C ASP A 149 9.30 13.30 -10.46
N SER A 150 9.19 14.59 -10.10
CA SER A 150 10.12 15.18 -9.14
C SER A 150 9.99 14.52 -7.76
N ARG A 151 11.13 14.13 -7.16
CA ARG A 151 11.17 13.54 -5.80
C ARG A 151 10.34 14.34 -4.80
N SER A 152 10.45 15.68 -4.90
CA SER A 152 9.72 16.61 -4.05
C SER A 152 8.19 16.57 -4.18
N TRP A 153 7.65 16.31 -5.38
CA TRP A 153 6.22 16.09 -5.57
C TRP A 153 5.81 14.80 -4.86
N LYS A 154 6.50 13.69 -5.16
CA LYS A 154 6.20 12.36 -4.61
C LYS A 154 6.23 12.35 -3.08
N TYR A 155 7.30 12.84 -2.46
CA TYR A 155 7.43 12.91 -1.01
C TYR A 155 6.33 13.77 -0.36
N THR A 156 5.98 14.91 -0.96
CA THR A 156 4.89 15.76 -0.44
C THR A 156 3.56 15.00 -0.41
N CYS A 157 3.23 14.27 -1.48
CA CYS A 157 1.99 13.51 -1.58
C CYS A 157 1.92 12.40 -0.52
N ARG A 158 2.96 11.58 -0.41
CA ARG A 158 3.08 10.51 0.59
C ARG A 158 3.04 11.06 2.02
N ASN A 159 3.84 12.08 2.30
CA ASN A 159 3.90 12.70 3.63
C ASN A 159 2.54 13.30 4.03
N LYS A 160 1.74 13.76 3.07
CA LYS A 160 0.39 14.28 3.32
C LYS A 160 -0.61 13.18 3.67
N ILE A 161 -0.51 12.00 3.04
CA ILE A 161 -1.26 10.79 3.43
C ILE A 161 -0.92 10.40 4.88
N ILE A 162 0.37 10.40 5.24
CA ILE A 162 0.82 10.11 6.62
C ILE A 162 0.31 11.16 7.62
N ASP A 163 0.36 12.46 7.31
CA ASP A 163 -0.19 13.51 8.18
C ASP A 163 -1.66 13.23 8.53
N PHE A 164 -2.48 12.81 7.55
CA PHE A 164 -3.90 12.54 7.77
C PHE A 164 -4.13 11.29 8.64
N LEU A 165 -3.31 10.25 8.49
CA LEU A 165 -3.34 9.07 9.37
C LEU A 165 -2.99 9.44 10.82
N VAL A 166 -1.88 10.17 11.02
CA VAL A 166 -1.44 10.62 12.35
C VAL A 166 -2.49 11.54 13.00
N ALA A 167 -3.12 12.44 12.22
CA ALA A 167 -4.18 13.32 12.71
C ALA A 167 -5.44 12.58 13.19
N GLN A 168 -5.67 11.34 12.75
CA GLN A 168 -6.75 10.47 13.25
C GLN A 168 -6.25 9.44 14.29
N GLY A 169 -5.01 9.56 14.77
CA GLY A 169 -4.44 8.69 15.80
C GLY A 169 -3.93 7.33 15.31
N VAL A 170 -3.78 7.14 14.00
CA VAL A 170 -3.12 5.93 13.45
C VAL A 170 -1.60 6.05 13.64
N SER A 171 -0.95 4.99 14.12
CA SER A 171 0.51 4.94 14.25
C SER A 171 1.15 4.83 12.87
N ALA A 172 1.50 5.97 12.30
CA ALA A 172 2.08 6.11 10.96
C ALA A 172 3.39 6.90 11.00
N HIS A 173 4.26 6.69 10.01
CA HIS A 173 5.52 7.41 9.89
C HIS A 173 5.89 7.76 8.45
N LYS A 174 6.71 8.81 8.32
CA LYS A 174 7.23 9.29 7.04
C LYS A 174 8.53 8.53 6.77
N THR A 175 8.48 7.52 5.90
CA THR A 175 9.61 6.64 5.61
C THR A 175 10.60 7.23 4.62
N GLU A 176 11.90 6.99 4.85
CA GLU A 176 12.89 7.09 3.78
C GLU A 176 12.71 5.89 2.84
N GLU A 177 12.54 6.15 1.55
CA GLU A 177 12.76 5.12 0.54
C GLU A 177 14.21 5.17 0.07
N ARG A 178 14.87 4.01 0.09
CA ARG A 178 15.97 3.76 -0.82
C ARG A 178 15.40 3.69 -2.23
N SER A 179 16.10 4.29 -3.19
CA SER A 179 15.75 4.19 -4.60
C SER A 179 15.62 2.72 -5.01
N TRP A 180 14.43 2.29 -5.45
CA TRP A 180 14.18 0.92 -5.92
C TRP A 180 15.06 0.53 -7.14
N ILE A 181 15.67 1.52 -7.78
CA ILE A 181 16.55 1.37 -8.95
C ILE A 181 18.02 1.23 -8.53
N ASP A 182 18.39 1.74 -7.35
CA ASP A 182 19.77 1.70 -6.86
C ASP A 182 20.00 0.48 -5.96
N VAL A 183 20.55 -0.53 -6.64
CA VAL A 183 21.38 -1.66 -6.18
C VAL A 183 22.01 -1.46 -4.79
N GLU A 184 22.21 -2.58 -4.09
CA GLU A 184 22.66 -2.79 -2.69
C GLU A 184 23.87 -1.97 -2.17
N ASP A 185 24.53 -1.14 -3.00
CA ASP A 185 25.73 -0.35 -2.71
C ASP A 185 25.54 1.19 -2.72
N SER A 186 24.35 1.75 -2.96
CA SER A 186 24.19 3.22 -2.87
C SER A 186 24.23 3.70 -1.42
N THR A 187 25.40 4.15 -0.97
CA THR A 187 25.59 4.86 0.31
C THR A 187 25.07 6.30 0.29
N ASP A 188 24.76 6.84 -0.89
CA ASP A 188 24.01 8.09 -1.05
C ASP A 188 22.55 7.91 -0.65
N THR A 189 22.31 7.95 0.66
CA THR A 189 21.02 8.36 1.23
C THR A 189 20.81 9.84 0.90
N ASP A 190 20.45 10.14 -0.36
CA ASP A 190 20.16 11.50 -0.85
C ASP A 190 18.77 11.95 -0.34
N PHE A 191 18.76 12.09 0.98
CA PHE A 191 17.59 12.22 1.82
C PHE A 191 17.11 13.67 1.83
N GLN A 192 16.30 13.98 0.83
CA GLN A 192 15.62 15.27 0.71
C GLN A 192 14.24 15.17 1.33
N TRP A 193 14.12 15.55 2.59
CA TRP A 193 12.82 15.73 3.24
C TRP A 193 12.05 16.89 2.61
N TRP A 194 11.21 16.56 1.63
CA TRP A 194 10.14 17.43 1.19
C TRP A 194 8.93 17.11 2.05
N ASP A 195 8.90 17.76 3.20
CA ASP A 195 7.82 17.66 4.17
C ASP A 195 6.48 18.06 3.52
N SER A 196 5.40 17.39 3.91
CA SER A 196 4.05 17.84 3.58
C SER A 196 3.77 19.26 4.08
N LEU A 197 4.50 19.73 5.10
CA LEU A 197 4.45 21.10 5.59
C LEU A 197 5.04 22.13 4.62
N GLU A 198 5.95 21.77 3.70
CA GLU A 198 6.60 22.72 2.77
C GLU A 198 5.58 23.54 1.98
N TYR A 199 4.47 22.89 1.62
CA TYR A 199 3.43 23.41 0.73
C TYR A 199 2.08 23.63 1.40
N GLN A 200 2.00 23.49 2.71
CA GLN A 200 0.79 23.83 3.46
C GLN A 200 0.67 25.34 3.68
N ASN A 201 -0.51 25.75 4.15
CA ASN A 201 -0.80 27.12 4.55
C ASN A 201 0.27 27.68 5.51
N PRO A 202 0.45 29.01 5.56
CA PRO A 202 1.47 29.62 6.39
C PRO A 202 1.42 29.14 7.84
N ASN A 203 2.58 28.82 8.41
CA ASN A 203 2.71 28.31 9.77
C ASN A 203 3.43 29.33 10.68
N GLN A 204 3.43 29.09 11.98
CA GLN A 204 4.01 30.04 12.96
C GLN A 204 5.52 30.30 12.75
N ASN A 205 6.25 29.39 12.10
CA ASN A 205 7.67 29.55 11.82
C ASN A 205 7.92 30.44 10.59
N ASP A 206 6.91 30.76 9.76
CA ASP A 206 7.11 31.63 8.59
C ASP A 206 7.55 33.06 8.95
N GLN A 207 7.29 33.50 10.19
CA GLN A 207 7.81 34.77 10.71
C GLN A 207 9.35 34.84 10.71
N LEU A 208 10.04 33.68 10.74
CA LEU A 208 11.50 33.58 10.59
C LEU A 208 12.00 34.12 9.26
N SER A 209 11.16 34.26 8.23
CA SER A 209 11.53 34.92 6.96
C SER A 209 12.00 36.37 7.19
N ASN A 210 11.58 36.98 8.31
CA ASN A 210 12.01 38.33 8.73
C ASN A 210 13.20 38.31 9.70
N TRP A 211 13.72 37.15 10.09
CA TRP A 211 14.87 37.03 11.00
C TRP A 211 16.11 37.70 10.42
N LYS A 212 16.88 38.35 11.31
CA LYS A 212 18.16 38.99 10.99
C LYS A 212 19.17 38.59 12.05
N GLY A 213 20.15 37.78 11.64
CA GLY A 213 21.37 37.57 12.40
C GLY A 213 22.31 38.76 12.32
N ASN A 214 23.42 38.67 13.06
CA ASN A 214 24.47 39.67 13.11
C ASN A 214 25.85 38.98 13.22
N TRP A 215 26.67 39.09 12.16
CA TRP A 215 28.05 38.59 12.15
C TRP A 215 29.01 39.71 11.78
N LEU A 216 30.12 39.85 12.51
CA LEU A 216 31.17 40.85 12.23
C LEU A 216 32.39 40.16 11.61
N TRP A 217 32.72 40.53 10.38
CA TRP A 217 33.92 40.06 9.68
C TRP A 217 35.19 40.59 10.35
N ASN A 218 36.14 39.71 10.64
CA ASN A 218 37.45 40.06 11.16
C ASN A 218 38.47 40.19 10.02
N SER A 219 39.01 41.39 9.81
CA SER A 219 40.03 41.68 8.79
C SER A 219 41.38 40.98 9.03
N ASP A 220 41.66 40.60 10.27
CA ASP A 220 42.93 40.00 10.68
C ASP A 220 42.95 38.47 10.50
N GLU A 221 41.79 37.87 10.21
CA GLU A 221 41.59 36.44 10.00
C GLU A 221 41.48 36.07 8.52
N SER A 222 41.77 34.81 8.18
CA SER A 222 41.62 34.34 6.79
C SER A 222 40.16 34.31 6.34
N GLU A 223 39.93 34.27 5.02
CA GLU A 223 38.56 34.13 4.47
C GLU A 223 37.90 32.84 4.97
N ASP A 224 38.64 31.72 5.02
CA ASP A 224 38.12 30.43 5.46
C ASP A 224 37.73 30.43 6.94
N VAL A 225 38.52 31.10 7.81
CA VAL A 225 38.20 31.23 9.24
C VAL A 225 36.95 32.09 9.42
N ASN A 226 36.87 33.24 8.74
CA ASN A 226 35.69 34.10 8.75
C ASN A 226 34.43 33.40 8.23
N VAL A 227 34.56 32.59 7.18
CA VAL A 227 33.44 31.80 6.62
C VAL A 227 32.97 30.75 7.63
N ALA A 228 33.89 29.96 8.20
CA ALA A 228 33.52 28.91 9.16
C ALA A 228 32.90 29.48 10.45
N GLN A 229 33.46 30.56 10.99
CA GLN A 229 32.92 31.24 12.18
C GLN A 229 31.56 31.88 11.89
N GLY A 230 31.44 32.63 10.78
CA GLY A 230 30.19 33.31 10.40
C GLY A 230 29.03 32.36 10.16
N VAL A 231 29.28 31.22 9.51
CA VAL A 231 28.27 30.14 9.38
C VAL A 231 27.84 29.63 10.75
N ASN A 232 28.78 29.27 11.63
CA ASN A 232 28.47 28.72 12.94
C ASN A 232 27.69 29.69 13.83
N GLU A 233 28.10 30.95 13.86
CA GLU A 233 27.44 32.01 14.64
C GLU A 233 26.03 32.29 14.13
N LEU A 234 25.85 32.47 12.81
CA LEU A 234 24.53 32.70 12.21
C LEU A 234 23.60 31.48 12.35
N CYS A 235 24.11 30.25 12.32
CA CYS A 235 23.31 29.06 12.66
C CYS A 235 22.87 29.08 14.13
N THR A 236 23.78 29.42 15.04
CA THR A 236 23.52 29.47 16.49
C THR A 236 22.47 30.53 16.82
N GLN A 237 22.60 31.75 16.27
CA GLN A 237 21.61 32.82 16.43
C GLN A 237 20.23 32.48 15.86
N PHE A 238 20.17 31.72 14.75
CA PHE A 238 18.90 31.28 14.15
C PHE A 238 18.16 30.27 15.04
N LEU A 239 18.90 29.31 15.63
CA LEU A 239 18.35 28.34 16.59
C LEU A 239 18.02 28.98 17.95
N GLN A 240 18.82 29.95 18.40
CA GLN A 240 18.50 30.72 19.61
C GLN A 240 17.20 31.51 19.41
N TYR A 241 16.98 32.10 18.23
CA TYR A 241 15.72 32.77 17.92
C TYR A 241 14.52 31.81 17.90
N HIS A 242 14.70 30.55 17.47
CA HIS A 242 13.65 29.52 17.60
C HIS A 242 13.28 29.32 19.07
N HIS A 243 14.28 29.06 19.91
CA HIS A 243 14.11 28.89 21.35
C HIS A 243 13.40 30.09 22.01
N ASP A 244 13.89 31.30 21.75
CA ASP A 244 13.41 32.53 22.40
C ASP A 244 11.98 32.92 21.99
N ASN A 245 11.51 32.46 20.83
CA ASN A 245 10.15 32.68 20.34
C ASN A 245 9.26 31.42 20.45
N ASN A 246 9.73 30.37 21.11
CA ASN A 246 9.03 29.08 21.26
C ASN A 246 8.58 28.46 19.91
N LEU A 247 9.44 28.58 18.89
CA LEU A 247 9.24 28.00 17.56
C LEU A 247 9.97 26.66 17.47
N ALA A 248 9.24 25.58 17.23
CA ALA A 248 9.83 24.26 17.13
C ALA A 248 10.62 24.12 15.81
N PRO A 249 11.92 23.79 15.81
CA PRO A 249 12.74 23.71 14.59
C PRO A 249 12.17 22.78 13.52
N TYR A 250 11.62 21.64 13.90
CA TYR A 250 11.00 20.69 12.96
C TYR A 250 9.79 21.25 12.19
N MET A 251 9.19 22.38 12.62
CA MET A 251 8.10 23.05 11.88
C MET A 251 8.61 24.05 10.83
N THR A 252 9.92 24.31 10.76
CA THR A 252 10.51 25.25 9.80
C THR A 252 10.50 24.66 8.39
N ARG A 253 10.01 25.46 7.44
CA ARG A 253 9.92 25.09 6.02
C ARG A 253 11.22 25.42 5.29
N GLN A 254 11.63 24.59 4.35
CA GLN A 254 12.73 24.85 3.43
C GLN A 254 12.55 26.18 2.69
N ALA A 255 11.31 26.53 2.32
CA ALA A 255 10.98 27.84 1.72
C ALA A 255 11.37 29.03 2.62
N VAL A 256 11.25 28.89 3.94
CA VAL A 256 11.65 29.91 4.93
C VAL A 256 13.18 29.98 5.02
N ILE A 257 13.86 28.83 5.06
CA ILE A 257 15.34 28.77 5.07
C ILE A 257 15.90 29.41 3.78
N MET A 258 15.27 29.18 2.62
CA MET A 258 15.61 29.86 1.35
C MET A 258 15.40 31.38 1.43
N SER A 259 14.27 31.84 1.96
CA SER A 259 13.99 33.28 2.13
C SER A 259 15.03 33.96 3.04
N VAL A 260 15.42 33.29 4.13
CA VAL A 260 16.45 33.78 5.06
C VAL A 260 17.84 33.76 4.41
N ARG A 261 18.20 32.71 3.68
CA ARG A 261 19.46 32.61 2.90
C ARG A 261 19.66 33.85 2.05
N ASP A 262 18.64 34.25 1.28
CA ASP A 262 18.73 35.40 0.38
C ASP A 262 18.93 36.74 1.12
N SER A 263 18.66 36.77 2.44
CA SER A 263 19.01 37.86 3.35
C SER A 263 20.38 37.73 4.04
N VAL A 264 21.02 36.55 4.12
CA VAL A 264 22.24 36.30 4.92
C VAL A 264 23.38 37.26 4.55
N VAL A 265 23.54 37.57 3.26
CA VAL A 265 24.56 38.51 2.75
C VAL A 265 24.44 39.89 3.42
N SER A 266 23.24 40.32 3.84
CA SER A 266 23.00 41.60 4.53
C SER A 266 23.30 41.56 6.05
N MET A 267 23.45 40.37 6.63
CA MET A 267 23.70 40.17 8.07
C MET A 267 25.19 40.24 8.44
N ILE A 268 26.07 40.30 7.43
CA ILE A 268 27.52 40.34 7.58
C ILE A 268 27.98 41.80 7.61
N GLN A 269 28.63 42.21 8.69
CA GLN A 269 29.21 43.54 8.91
C GLN A 269 30.73 43.51 8.68
N GLY A 270 31.35 44.67 8.45
CA GLY A 270 32.80 44.79 8.22
C GLY A 270 33.27 44.48 6.79
N ASP A 271 34.58 44.59 6.58
CA ASP A 271 35.28 44.60 5.28
C ASP A 271 35.49 43.21 4.66
N SER A 272 34.42 42.41 4.63
CA SER A 272 34.35 41.09 4.01
C SER A 272 34.48 41.11 2.48
N THR A 273 35.03 40.06 1.88
CA THR A 273 35.00 39.84 0.42
C THR A 273 33.60 39.41 -0.08
N SER A 274 33.26 39.72 -1.33
CA SER A 274 32.04 39.21 -1.95
C SER A 274 32.00 37.67 -2.05
N ILE A 275 33.17 37.05 -2.21
CA ILE A 275 33.32 35.59 -2.25
C ILE A 275 33.03 35.00 -0.87
N GLY A 276 33.61 35.53 0.20
CA GLY A 276 33.35 35.13 1.58
C GLY A 276 31.87 35.27 1.97
N ARG A 277 31.21 36.37 1.59
CA ARG A 277 29.76 36.54 1.81
C ARG A 277 28.93 35.46 1.09
N LEU A 278 29.25 35.17 -0.16
CA LEU A 278 28.55 34.13 -0.94
C LEU A 278 28.78 32.73 -0.35
N ARG A 279 30.01 32.43 0.09
CA ARG A 279 30.36 31.16 0.75
C ARG A 279 29.60 31.00 2.08
N ILE A 280 29.54 32.03 2.92
CA ILE A 280 28.73 32.01 4.15
C ILE A 280 27.27 31.74 3.81
N MET A 281 26.70 32.46 2.83
CA MET A 281 25.30 32.28 2.42
C MET A 281 24.98 30.85 2.00
N THR A 282 25.79 30.25 1.14
CA THR A 282 25.58 28.88 0.64
C THR A 282 25.77 27.84 1.74
N ILE A 283 26.88 27.90 2.48
CA ILE A 283 27.19 26.91 3.52
C ILE A 283 26.22 27.02 4.71
N TRP A 284 25.76 28.24 5.05
CA TRP A 284 24.71 28.43 6.06
C TRP A 284 23.40 27.79 5.61
N TYR A 285 23.02 27.93 4.34
CA TYR A 285 21.80 27.32 3.81
C TYR A 285 21.88 25.79 3.86
N GLU A 286 22.97 25.20 3.37
CA GLU A 286 23.21 23.74 3.42
C GLU A 286 23.15 23.24 4.87
N LYS A 287 23.95 23.83 5.76
CA LYS A 287 24.02 23.44 7.18
C LYS A 287 22.69 23.63 7.91
N MET A 288 21.95 24.71 7.66
CA MET A 288 20.65 24.93 8.30
C MET A 288 19.59 23.97 7.76
N SER A 289 19.63 23.65 6.46
CA SER A 289 18.77 22.63 5.88
C SER A 289 19.03 21.26 6.52
N ASP A 290 20.29 20.88 6.70
CA ASP A 290 20.69 19.65 7.39
C ASP A 290 20.21 19.61 8.85
N ILE A 291 20.36 20.71 9.60
CA ILE A 291 19.89 20.82 10.99
C ILE A 291 18.37 20.65 11.06
N ILE A 292 17.61 21.42 10.28
CA ILE A 292 16.14 21.35 10.29
C ILE A 292 15.65 19.99 9.78
N ARG A 293 16.33 19.37 8.81
CA ARG A 293 16.08 17.99 8.39
C ARG A 293 16.28 17.00 9.53
N ASN A 294 17.38 17.09 10.27
CA ASN A 294 17.67 16.19 11.39
C ASN A 294 16.67 16.38 12.54
N GLU A 295 16.22 17.61 12.81
CA GLU A 295 15.14 17.91 13.76
C GLU A 295 13.80 17.27 13.32
N LYS A 296 13.46 17.37 12.02
CA LYS A 296 12.31 16.65 11.45
C LYS A 296 12.47 15.14 11.56
N MET A 297 13.65 14.58 11.27
CA MET A 297 13.92 13.16 11.48
C MET A 297 13.67 12.76 12.93
N MET A 298 14.28 13.43 13.90
CA MET A 298 14.10 13.08 15.32
C MET A 298 12.63 13.18 15.76
N HIS A 299 11.89 14.18 15.27
CA HIS A 299 10.46 14.33 15.58
C HIS A 299 9.57 13.25 14.94
N TYR A 300 9.88 12.81 13.72
CA TYR A 300 9.03 11.90 12.93
C TYR A 300 9.59 10.47 12.78
N SER A 301 10.74 10.17 13.41
CA SER A 301 11.43 8.89 13.26
C SER A 301 10.66 7.70 13.84
N ALA A 302 11.05 6.50 13.39
CA ALA A 302 10.52 5.24 13.88
C ALA A 302 10.89 4.92 15.35
N GLU A 303 11.66 5.77 16.05
CA GLU A 303 12.02 5.58 17.47
C GLU A 303 10.88 5.90 18.46
N GLY A 304 9.82 6.60 18.02
CA GLY A 304 8.58 6.63 18.80
C GLY A 304 7.91 5.26 18.85
N ASP A 305 7.03 5.00 19.83
CA ASP A 305 6.40 3.70 20.04
C ASP A 305 5.84 3.07 18.74
N PRO A 306 5.98 1.74 18.54
CA PRO A 306 5.43 1.03 17.39
C PRO A 306 3.90 1.15 17.33
N ASP A 307 3.29 0.68 16.24
CA ASP A 307 1.85 0.46 16.21
C ASP A 307 1.43 -0.40 17.43
N PRO A 308 0.46 0.06 18.26
CA PRO A 308 0.03 -0.69 19.44
C PRO A 308 -0.57 -2.07 19.10
N ASN A 309 -0.89 -2.31 17.83
CA ASN A 309 -1.39 -3.59 17.32
C ASN A 309 -0.30 -4.45 16.64
N LEU A 310 0.96 -3.99 16.60
CA LEU A 310 2.12 -4.76 16.11
C LEU A 310 2.29 -6.03 16.94
N ILE A 311 2.54 -7.17 16.28
CA ILE A 311 2.74 -8.45 17.00
C ILE A 311 3.96 -8.38 17.93
N PRO A 312 3.79 -8.65 19.25
CA PRO A 312 4.89 -8.62 20.20
C PRO A 312 6.00 -9.62 19.88
N GLY A 313 7.24 -9.15 19.89
CA GLY A 313 8.45 -9.96 19.73
C GLY A 313 8.78 -10.37 18.29
N LEU A 314 8.06 -9.86 17.28
CA LEU A 314 8.40 -10.09 15.87
C LEU A 314 9.44 -9.06 15.40
N SER A 315 10.61 -9.54 14.97
CA SER A 315 11.72 -8.68 14.50
C SER A 315 11.54 -8.26 13.05
N VAL A 316 10.62 -7.32 12.79
CA VAL A 316 10.34 -6.78 11.45
C VAL A 316 11.22 -5.58 11.11
N GLY A 317 11.42 -5.32 9.82
CA GLY A 317 12.08 -4.08 9.37
C GLY A 317 11.27 -2.83 9.74
N ALA A 318 11.95 -1.71 10.01
CA ALA A 318 11.33 -0.50 10.57
C ALA A 318 10.09 0.00 9.79
N ARG A 319 10.08 -0.11 8.46
CA ARG A 319 8.94 0.28 7.59
C ARG A 319 7.61 -0.44 7.89
N TYR A 320 7.68 -1.56 8.63
CA TYR A 320 6.54 -2.41 8.97
C TYR A 320 6.16 -2.37 10.46
N THR A 321 6.80 -1.50 11.26
CA THR A 321 6.40 -1.30 12.68
C THR A 321 5.28 -0.27 12.81
N LYS A 322 4.98 0.48 11.75
CA LYS A 322 3.97 1.55 11.63
C LYS A 322 3.41 1.57 10.21
N TRP A 323 2.35 2.33 10.00
CA TRP A 323 1.82 2.61 8.66
C TRP A 323 2.77 3.53 7.89
N SER A 324 3.06 3.21 6.63
CA SER A 324 3.98 3.94 5.75
C SER A 324 3.38 4.12 4.35
N CYS A 325 3.94 5.02 3.53
CA CYS A 325 3.42 5.29 2.19
C CYS A 325 4.56 5.57 1.19
N THR A 326 4.48 4.91 0.03
CA THR A 326 5.44 4.85 -1.08
C THR A 326 4.77 5.40 -2.35
N ASP A 327 5.48 5.48 -3.49
CA ASP A 327 4.81 5.73 -4.78
C ASP A 327 4.67 4.42 -5.55
N ASP A 328 3.51 4.23 -6.15
CA ASP A 328 3.25 3.07 -6.97
C ASP A 328 3.28 3.46 -8.45
N ILE A 329 4.34 3.01 -9.13
CA ILE A 329 4.54 3.22 -10.56
C ILE A 329 3.63 2.33 -11.42
N SER A 330 3.13 1.21 -10.89
CA SER A 330 2.22 0.31 -11.62
C SER A 330 0.90 1.02 -11.91
N ILE A 331 0.37 1.74 -10.93
CA ILE A 331 -0.88 2.51 -10.99
C ILE A 331 -0.80 3.67 -11.98
N LYS A 332 0.37 4.30 -12.13
CA LYS A 332 0.58 5.39 -13.12
C LYS A 332 0.60 4.89 -14.56
N SER A 333 0.88 3.61 -14.82
CA SER A 333 1.10 3.10 -16.18
C SER A 333 -0.15 3.08 -17.07
N LEU A 334 -1.34 2.98 -16.45
CA LEU A 334 -2.63 2.87 -17.12
C LEU A 334 -3.64 3.89 -16.55
N MET A 335 -3.53 5.13 -17.03
CA MET A 335 -4.49 6.18 -16.68
C MET A 335 -5.83 6.01 -17.41
N PRO A 336 -6.98 6.27 -16.74
CA PRO A 336 -8.29 6.27 -17.40
C PRO A 336 -8.36 7.24 -18.57
N LYS A 337 -9.20 6.94 -19.56
CA LYS A 337 -9.51 7.82 -20.70
C LYS A 337 -10.87 8.47 -20.50
N TYR A 338 -11.13 9.55 -21.23
CA TYR A 338 -12.44 10.22 -21.21
C TYR A 338 -13.62 9.28 -21.55
N THR A 339 -13.36 8.23 -22.35
CA THR A 339 -14.34 7.21 -22.75
C THR A 339 -14.77 6.28 -21.63
N ASP A 340 -14.00 6.26 -20.54
CA ASP A 340 -14.17 5.29 -19.46
C ASP A 340 -15.06 5.87 -18.32
N TYR A 341 -15.48 7.13 -18.50
CA TYR A 341 -16.38 7.87 -17.62
C TYR A 341 -17.75 8.09 -18.27
N VAL A 342 -18.81 8.08 -17.44
CA VAL A 342 -20.06 8.76 -17.77
C VAL A 342 -19.87 10.24 -17.46
N ILE A 343 -20.02 11.11 -18.45
CA ILE A 343 -19.77 12.56 -18.32
C ILE A 343 -21.11 13.31 -18.43
N PRO A 344 -21.71 13.78 -17.32
CA PRO A 344 -22.90 14.62 -17.36
C PRO A 344 -22.64 15.97 -18.03
N GLU A 345 -23.66 16.53 -18.68
CA GLU A 345 -23.60 17.89 -19.22
C GLU A 345 -23.27 18.91 -18.11
N GLY A 346 -22.30 19.79 -18.35
CA GLY A 346 -21.83 20.76 -17.36
C GLY A 346 -20.93 20.23 -16.24
N SER A 347 -20.59 18.93 -16.20
CA SER A 347 -19.66 18.36 -15.20
C SER A 347 -18.18 18.68 -15.47
N ILE A 348 -17.83 19.05 -16.71
CA ILE A 348 -16.49 19.53 -17.06
C ILE A 348 -16.52 21.07 -17.01
N PRO A 349 -15.59 21.73 -16.28
CA PRO A 349 -15.51 23.19 -16.27
C PRO A 349 -15.25 23.76 -17.67
N THR A 350 -15.75 24.97 -17.91
CA THR A 350 -15.52 25.69 -19.16
C THR A 350 -14.58 26.88 -18.97
N GLU A 351 -13.82 27.21 -20.02
CA GLU A 351 -13.04 28.44 -20.08
C GLU A 351 -13.99 29.66 -19.99
N PRO A 352 -13.70 30.68 -19.15
CA PRO A 352 -14.57 31.84 -19.00
C PRO A 352 -14.90 32.55 -20.32
N ASP A 353 -13.89 32.74 -21.17
CA ASP A 353 -14.01 33.54 -22.40
C ASP A 353 -14.59 32.77 -23.59
N THR A 354 -14.30 31.46 -23.70
CA THR A 354 -14.70 30.66 -24.88
C THR A 354 -15.89 29.75 -24.64
N GLN A 355 -16.25 29.52 -23.37
CA GLN A 355 -17.27 28.55 -22.93
C GLN A 355 -17.02 27.11 -23.43
N ARG A 356 -15.77 26.77 -23.78
CA ARG A 356 -15.37 25.42 -24.17
C ARG A 356 -14.89 24.63 -22.96
N PRO A 357 -15.07 23.29 -22.92
CA PRO A 357 -14.49 22.44 -21.89
C PRO A 357 -12.97 22.66 -21.76
N VAL A 358 -12.47 22.82 -20.53
CA VAL A 358 -11.03 23.10 -20.28
C VAL A 358 -10.11 21.90 -20.54
N GLY A 359 -10.65 20.69 -20.66
CA GLY A 359 -9.93 19.45 -20.90
C GLY A 359 -10.85 18.23 -20.82
N TYR A 360 -10.27 17.03 -20.79
CA TYR A 360 -10.99 15.78 -20.54
C TYR A 360 -10.79 15.31 -19.10
N PRO A 361 -11.76 14.60 -18.49
CA PRO A 361 -11.72 14.11 -17.11
C PRO A 361 -10.36 13.72 -16.50
N PRO A 362 -9.60 12.75 -17.05
CA PRO A 362 -8.31 12.36 -16.46
C PRO A 362 -7.27 13.49 -16.49
N ASP A 363 -7.33 14.36 -17.50
CA ASP A 363 -6.35 15.42 -17.75
C ASP A 363 -6.59 16.67 -16.88
N LEU A 364 -7.68 16.72 -16.10
CA LEU A 364 -8.02 17.88 -15.25
C LEU A 364 -7.27 17.89 -13.90
N TYR A 365 -6.70 16.75 -13.53
CA TYR A 365 -5.92 16.58 -12.31
C TYR A 365 -4.53 16.03 -12.59
N ARG A 366 -3.63 16.28 -11.64
CA ARG A 366 -2.38 15.55 -11.50
C ARG A 366 -2.56 14.44 -10.50
N TRP A 367 -2.18 13.24 -10.92
CA TRP A 367 -2.50 12.03 -10.18
C TRP A 367 -1.25 11.43 -9.53
N PHE A 368 -1.43 10.97 -8.31
CA PHE A 368 -0.41 10.25 -7.57
C PHE A 368 -0.88 8.82 -7.34
N GLY A 369 -0.15 7.87 -7.91
CA GLY A 369 -0.20 6.46 -7.53
C GLY A 369 0.53 6.31 -6.20
N ALA A 370 -0.21 5.95 -5.15
CA ALA A 370 0.30 5.73 -3.81
C ALA A 370 0.14 4.26 -3.45
N GLU A 371 1.18 3.65 -2.90
CA GLU A 371 1.07 2.41 -2.15
C GLU A 371 1.08 2.81 -0.65
N LEU A 372 0.02 2.46 0.08
CA LEU A 372 -0.07 2.62 1.53
C LEU A 372 0.13 1.25 2.16
N VAL A 373 1.04 1.11 3.12
CA VAL A 373 1.40 -0.16 3.76
C VAL A 373 1.14 -0.07 5.25
N SER A 374 0.44 -1.04 5.82
CA SER A 374 0.22 -1.12 7.27
C SER A 374 1.42 -1.71 8.02
N SER A 375 1.38 -1.63 9.35
CA SER A 375 2.25 -2.42 10.22
C SER A 375 1.95 -3.94 10.12
N VAL A 376 2.78 -4.80 10.72
CA VAL A 376 2.47 -6.24 10.87
C VAL A 376 1.55 -6.46 12.08
N LEU A 377 0.26 -6.42 11.81
CA LEU A 377 -0.81 -6.42 12.79
C LEU A 377 -1.10 -7.82 13.33
N ASP A 378 -1.54 -7.89 14.58
CA ASP A 378 -2.14 -9.08 15.18
C ASP A 378 -3.59 -9.23 14.68
N TYR A 379 -3.91 -10.32 13.98
CA TYR A 379 -5.27 -10.56 13.47
C TYR A 379 -6.28 -10.75 14.62
N ASP A 380 -5.88 -11.41 15.71
CA ASP A 380 -6.75 -11.72 16.85
C ASP A 380 -6.96 -10.51 17.78
N ASN A 381 -6.22 -9.41 17.57
CA ASN A 381 -6.38 -8.19 18.34
C ASN A 381 -7.62 -7.40 17.85
N PRO A 382 -8.65 -7.17 18.70
CA PRO A 382 -9.88 -6.49 18.29
C PRO A 382 -9.66 -5.03 17.86
N GLN A 383 -8.53 -4.41 18.22
CA GLN A 383 -8.18 -3.06 17.77
C GLN A 383 -7.66 -3.02 16.33
N THR A 384 -7.23 -4.14 15.76
CA THR A 384 -6.74 -4.21 14.38
C THR A 384 -7.82 -3.80 13.38
N GLN A 385 -9.06 -4.31 13.54
CA GLN A 385 -10.19 -3.88 12.71
C GLN A 385 -10.54 -2.40 12.91
N LEU A 386 -10.42 -1.88 14.14
CA LEU A 386 -10.69 -0.47 14.42
C LEU A 386 -9.66 0.45 13.77
N THR A 387 -8.37 0.12 13.89
CA THR A 387 -7.28 0.87 13.23
C THR A 387 -7.43 0.84 11.70
N LEU A 388 -7.84 -0.30 11.11
CA LEU A 388 -8.17 -0.38 9.68
C LEU A 388 -9.31 0.57 9.29
N ARG A 389 -10.43 0.58 10.05
CA ARG A 389 -11.54 1.53 9.82
C ARG A 389 -11.08 2.98 9.92
N THR A 390 -10.30 3.32 10.95
CA THR A 390 -9.77 4.67 11.16
C THR A 390 -8.85 5.09 10.03
N ALA A 391 -7.95 4.22 9.56
CA ALA A 391 -7.04 4.50 8.45
C ALA A 391 -7.81 4.72 7.14
N CYS A 392 -8.76 3.84 6.80
CA CYS A 392 -9.60 3.99 5.61
C CYS A 392 -10.42 5.29 5.63
N ALA A 393 -11.05 5.62 6.77
CA ALA A 393 -11.79 6.87 6.93
C ALA A 393 -10.88 8.10 6.82
N ALA A 394 -9.73 8.11 7.51
CA ALA A 394 -8.77 9.21 7.48
C ALA A 394 -8.37 9.60 6.05
N ILE A 395 -8.10 8.62 5.19
CA ILE A 395 -7.74 8.86 3.80
C ILE A 395 -8.96 9.28 2.98
N ARG A 396 -10.10 8.60 3.08
CA ARG A 396 -11.31 8.92 2.30
C ARG A 396 -11.93 10.26 2.64
N ASP A 397 -11.84 10.70 3.89
CA ASP A 397 -12.36 11.97 4.37
C ASP A 397 -11.45 13.16 4.05
N ALA A 398 -10.15 12.89 3.84
CA ALA A 398 -9.16 13.94 3.60
C ALA A 398 -8.70 14.04 2.14
N MET A 399 -8.68 12.94 1.38
CA MET A 399 -8.06 12.83 0.05
C MET A 399 -9.06 12.48 -1.05
N ARG A 400 -8.85 13.02 -2.24
CA ARG A 400 -9.60 12.71 -3.46
C ARG A 400 -9.10 11.42 -4.11
N VAL A 401 -9.34 10.30 -3.45
CA VAL A 401 -9.03 8.95 -3.97
C VAL A 401 -10.06 8.58 -5.04
N HIS A 402 -9.61 8.14 -6.20
CA HIS A 402 -10.47 7.72 -7.31
C HIS A 402 -11.25 6.43 -6.97
N LYS A 403 -12.51 6.31 -7.44
CA LYS A 403 -13.27 5.05 -7.38
C LYS A 403 -12.58 3.96 -8.21
N PRO A 404 -12.52 2.70 -7.77
CA PRO A 404 -11.87 1.65 -8.56
C PRO A 404 -12.60 1.43 -9.88
N MET A 405 -11.87 1.18 -10.97
CA MET A 405 -12.41 0.86 -12.30
C MET A 405 -11.43 -0.05 -13.05
N ALA A 406 -11.92 -0.81 -14.05
CA ALA A 406 -11.15 -1.94 -14.60
C ALA A 406 -9.82 -1.55 -15.28
N ILE A 407 -9.68 -0.29 -15.73
CA ILE A 407 -8.44 0.22 -16.35
C ILE A 407 -7.39 0.67 -15.32
N ILE A 408 -7.80 0.97 -14.08
CA ILE A 408 -6.85 1.31 -12.99
C ILE A 408 -6.43 0.01 -12.33
N GLY A 409 -5.12 -0.29 -12.36
CA GLY A 409 -4.54 -1.54 -11.83
C GLY A 409 -4.78 -1.80 -10.33
N SER A 410 -5.24 -0.78 -9.59
CA SER A 410 -5.38 -0.77 -8.13
C SER A 410 -6.01 -2.03 -7.54
N GLY A 411 -5.29 -2.63 -6.60
CA GLY A 411 -5.69 -3.70 -5.71
C GLY A 411 -5.67 -3.29 -4.23
N VAL A 412 -6.13 -4.22 -3.39
CA VAL A 412 -5.75 -4.29 -1.98
C VAL A 412 -5.09 -5.64 -1.76
N HIS A 413 -3.86 -5.64 -1.28
CA HIS A 413 -3.13 -6.87 -0.98
C HIS A 413 -3.24 -7.18 0.51
N ILE A 414 -3.60 -8.41 0.83
CA ILE A 414 -3.62 -8.90 2.21
C ILE A 414 -2.47 -9.87 2.38
N HIS A 415 -1.56 -9.55 3.30
CA HIS A 415 -0.46 -10.41 3.69
C HIS A 415 -0.88 -11.22 4.90
N ILE A 416 -0.75 -12.54 4.84
CA ILE A 416 -0.92 -13.43 5.99
C ILE A 416 0.40 -14.11 6.29
N GLY A 417 0.84 -14.02 7.55
CA GLY A 417 2.03 -14.69 8.07
C GLY A 417 1.70 -15.50 9.32
N GLN A 418 2.69 -16.23 9.81
CA GLN A 418 2.60 -17.06 11.00
C GLN A 418 3.85 -16.87 11.85
N GLN A 419 3.71 -16.51 13.13
CA GLN A 419 4.86 -16.22 14.00
C GLN A 419 5.79 -17.45 14.18
N ALA A 420 5.26 -18.67 14.09
CA ALA A 420 6.04 -19.91 14.15
C ALA A 420 6.65 -20.35 12.80
N GLY A 421 6.30 -19.69 11.69
CA GLY A 421 6.64 -20.06 10.32
C GLY A 421 5.67 -21.07 9.67
N TRP A 422 6.05 -21.57 8.51
CA TRP A 422 5.25 -22.46 7.66
C TRP A 422 5.97 -23.80 7.45
N THR A 423 5.26 -24.93 7.51
CA THR A 423 5.80 -26.21 7.02
C THR A 423 5.46 -26.39 5.54
N LEU A 424 6.17 -27.29 4.88
CA LEU A 424 5.90 -27.65 3.49
C LEU A 424 4.49 -28.19 3.28
N LEU A 425 3.96 -29.01 4.20
CA LEU A 425 2.58 -29.51 4.19
C LEU A 425 1.54 -28.41 4.32
N HIS A 426 1.75 -27.39 5.17
CA HIS A 426 0.82 -26.27 5.27
C HIS A 426 0.65 -25.60 3.88
N LEU A 427 1.75 -25.41 3.17
CA LEU A 427 1.73 -24.83 1.82
C LEU A 427 1.13 -25.80 0.79
N LYS A 428 1.53 -27.09 0.77
CA LYS A 428 0.93 -28.10 -0.13
C LYS A 428 -0.59 -28.19 0.02
N LYS A 429 -1.09 -28.21 1.26
CA LYS A 429 -2.53 -28.18 1.58
C LYS A 429 -3.17 -26.88 1.11
N LEU A 430 -2.58 -25.72 1.40
CA LEU A 430 -3.14 -24.43 0.98
C LEU A 430 -3.21 -24.27 -0.54
N VAL A 431 -2.15 -24.63 -1.26
CA VAL A 431 -2.11 -24.63 -2.73
C VAL A 431 -3.20 -25.56 -3.30
N THR A 432 -3.33 -26.76 -2.75
CA THR A 432 -4.37 -27.73 -3.16
C THR A 432 -5.77 -27.17 -2.94
N LEU A 433 -6.04 -26.58 -1.77
CA LEU A 433 -7.34 -26.01 -1.42
C LEU A 433 -7.66 -24.78 -2.28
N TRP A 434 -6.70 -23.85 -2.40
CA TRP A 434 -6.85 -22.63 -3.19
C TRP A 434 -7.18 -22.96 -4.64
N HIS A 435 -6.43 -23.88 -5.28
CA HIS A 435 -6.68 -24.25 -6.68
C HIS A 435 -8.14 -24.67 -6.95
N LEU A 436 -8.72 -25.45 -6.03
CA LEU A 436 -10.10 -25.95 -6.16
C LEU A 436 -11.15 -24.88 -5.83
N MET A 437 -10.80 -23.88 -5.03
CA MET A 437 -11.69 -22.78 -4.63
C MET A 437 -11.52 -21.51 -5.48
N GLU A 438 -10.43 -21.38 -6.23
CA GLU A 438 -10.02 -20.16 -6.96
C GLU A 438 -11.12 -19.54 -7.81
N PRO A 439 -11.88 -20.29 -8.65
CA PRO A 439 -13.00 -19.72 -9.42
C PRO A 439 -14.16 -19.17 -8.57
N SER A 440 -14.33 -19.69 -7.34
CA SER A 440 -15.33 -19.20 -6.38
C SER A 440 -14.79 -18.01 -5.57
N ILE A 441 -13.47 -17.93 -5.38
CA ILE A 441 -12.78 -16.84 -4.70
C ILE A 441 -12.78 -15.58 -5.58
N PHE A 442 -12.46 -15.69 -6.88
CA PHE A 442 -12.54 -14.55 -7.82
C PHE A 442 -13.94 -13.91 -7.87
N ARG A 443 -14.99 -14.70 -7.66
CA ARG A 443 -16.40 -14.25 -7.58
C ARG A 443 -16.77 -13.46 -6.32
N LEU A 444 -15.94 -13.47 -5.29
CA LEU A 444 -16.07 -12.57 -4.14
C LEU A 444 -15.62 -11.14 -4.50
N HIS A 445 -14.92 -10.98 -5.62
CA HIS A 445 -14.34 -9.74 -6.09
C HIS A 445 -14.84 -9.39 -7.49
N ARG A 446 -14.40 -8.24 -8.00
CA ARG A 446 -14.81 -7.76 -9.31
C ARG A 446 -14.23 -8.61 -10.43
N ARG A 447 -15.04 -8.82 -11.46
CA ARG A 447 -14.72 -9.63 -12.64
C ARG A 447 -13.41 -9.25 -13.35
N ASP A 448 -13.06 -7.97 -13.37
CA ASP A 448 -11.81 -7.50 -13.96
C ASP A 448 -10.54 -7.97 -13.21
N ARG A 449 -10.63 -8.40 -11.95
CA ARG A 449 -9.47 -8.93 -11.20
C ARG A 449 -9.03 -10.30 -11.69
N GLU A 450 -9.95 -11.14 -12.17
CA GLU A 450 -9.62 -12.43 -12.82
C GLU A 450 -8.89 -12.26 -14.16
N GLN A 451 -9.03 -11.08 -14.78
CA GLN A 451 -8.44 -10.74 -16.07
C GLN A 451 -7.27 -9.75 -15.93
N SER A 452 -6.89 -9.40 -14.70
CA SER A 452 -5.83 -8.44 -14.42
C SER A 452 -4.47 -9.11 -14.58
N GLU A 453 -3.58 -8.51 -15.37
CA GLU A 453 -2.19 -8.96 -15.50
C GLU A 453 -1.46 -8.98 -14.13
N TRP A 454 -1.91 -8.14 -13.19
CA TRP A 454 -1.38 -8.01 -11.82
C TRP A 454 -1.96 -9.04 -10.82
N CYS A 455 -2.90 -9.89 -11.27
CA CYS A 455 -3.57 -10.91 -10.45
C CYS A 455 -3.80 -12.22 -11.25
N THR A 456 -2.73 -12.72 -11.87
CA THR A 456 -2.73 -13.97 -12.67
C THR A 456 -3.25 -15.16 -11.84
N PRO A 457 -4.30 -15.88 -12.29
CA PRO A 457 -4.79 -17.08 -11.62
C PRO A 457 -3.71 -18.16 -11.46
N MET A 458 -3.80 -19.00 -10.43
CA MET A 458 -2.84 -20.06 -10.21
C MET A 458 -2.92 -21.17 -11.27
N THR A 459 -4.02 -21.27 -12.03
CA THR A 459 -4.10 -22.06 -13.27
C THR A 459 -3.10 -21.63 -14.35
N ASP A 460 -2.53 -20.43 -14.25
CA ASP A 460 -1.54 -19.87 -15.18
C ASP A 460 -0.15 -19.71 -14.55
N CYS A 461 0.14 -20.35 -13.40
CA CYS A 461 1.51 -20.43 -12.88
C CYS A 461 2.39 -21.36 -13.73
N ASP A 462 3.72 -21.29 -13.55
CA ASP A 462 4.67 -22.08 -14.34
C ASP A 462 4.35 -23.58 -14.31
N LEU A 463 4.11 -24.18 -13.15
CA LEU A 463 3.71 -25.59 -13.06
C LEU A 463 2.38 -25.88 -13.77
N ALA A 464 1.39 -25.01 -13.61
CA ALA A 464 0.07 -25.20 -14.22
C ALA A 464 0.15 -25.10 -15.75
N ARG A 465 0.93 -24.15 -16.28
CA ARG A 465 1.30 -24.07 -17.71
C ARG A 465 1.95 -25.37 -18.18
N LEU A 466 2.90 -25.93 -17.43
CA LEU A 466 3.57 -27.19 -17.80
C LEU A 466 2.61 -28.39 -17.88
N VAL A 467 1.66 -28.50 -16.95
CA VAL A 467 0.73 -29.65 -16.88
C VAL A 467 -0.46 -29.51 -17.84
N PHE A 468 -1.07 -28.31 -17.90
CA PHE A 468 -2.28 -28.08 -18.69
C PHE A 468 -1.97 -27.74 -20.17
N SER A 469 -0.89 -27.01 -20.48
CA SER A 469 -0.51 -26.68 -21.87
C SER A 469 0.33 -27.78 -22.52
N ARG A 470 -0.34 -28.88 -22.91
CA ARG A 470 0.27 -30.07 -23.54
C ARG A 470 0.94 -29.84 -24.92
N GLU A 471 1.10 -28.60 -25.36
CA GLU A 471 1.70 -28.26 -26.66
C GLU A 471 3.24 -28.32 -26.64
N ASN A 472 3.90 -28.12 -25.50
CA ASN A 472 5.35 -27.95 -25.44
C ASN A 472 6.11 -29.13 -24.80
N ARG A 473 6.17 -30.27 -25.51
CA ARG A 473 6.71 -31.57 -25.01
C ARG A 473 8.14 -31.54 -24.45
N TYR A 474 8.93 -30.50 -24.71
CA TYR A 474 10.31 -30.38 -24.22
C TYR A 474 10.44 -29.84 -22.79
N SER A 475 9.37 -29.30 -22.20
CA SER A 475 9.39 -28.79 -20.82
C SER A 475 9.05 -29.85 -19.76
N ALA A 476 8.58 -31.03 -20.17
CA ALA A 476 8.28 -32.17 -19.30
C ALA A 476 9.51 -32.71 -18.53
N VAL A 477 10.74 -32.28 -18.86
CA VAL A 477 11.95 -32.58 -18.10
C VAL A 477 11.98 -31.85 -16.75
N GLY A 478 11.38 -30.64 -16.66
CA GLY A 478 11.27 -29.90 -15.40
C GLY A 478 10.18 -30.42 -14.46
N ALA A 479 9.13 -31.02 -15.01
CA ALA A 479 8.05 -31.66 -14.22
C ALA A 479 8.42 -33.08 -13.76
N ASN A 480 9.25 -33.80 -14.50
CA ASN A 480 9.72 -35.15 -14.15
C ASN A 480 10.93 -35.13 -13.21
N MET A 481 10.74 -34.70 -11.96
CA MET A 481 11.56 -35.21 -10.85
C MET A 481 11.17 -36.65 -10.50
N MET A 482 11.24 -37.57 -11.47
CA MET A 482 11.03 -39.00 -11.23
C MET A 482 12.30 -39.65 -10.65
N GLY A 483 12.58 -39.31 -9.39
CA GLY A 483 13.40 -40.16 -8.52
C GLY A 483 12.64 -41.43 -8.11
N PRO A 484 13.30 -42.38 -7.42
CA PRO A 484 12.70 -43.65 -7.02
C PRO A 484 11.47 -43.53 -6.09
N ASN A 485 11.32 -42.39 -5.39
CA ASN A 485 10.33 -42.19 -4.33
C ASN A 485 8.94 -41.72 -4.81
N LYS A 486 8.61 -41.80 -6.10
CA LYS A 486 7.28 -41.42 -6.61
C LYS A 486 6.13 -42.11 -5.85
N ALA A 487 6.25 -43.40 -5.57
CA ALA A 487 5.24 -44.16 -4.83
C ALA A 487 5.07 -43.69 -3.37
N LEU A 488 6.14 -43.19 -2.74
CA LEU A 488 6.10 -42.60 -1.40
C LEU A 488 5.28 -41.30 -1.41
N TYR A 489 5.59 -40.40 -2.34
CA TYR A 489 4.85 -39.13 -2.48
C TYR A 489 3.39 -39.33 -2.89
N GLU A 490 3.09 -40.31 -3.76
CA GLU A 490 1.71 -40.68 -4.09
C GLU A 490 0.97 -41.23 -2.86
N ASN A 491 1.60 -42.09 -2.05
CA ASN A 491 1.02 -42.56 -0.79
C ASN A 491 0.73 -41.41 0.17
N TYR A 492 1.69 -40.50 0.38
CA TYR A 492 1.52 -39.33 1.23
C TYR A 492 0.41 -38.40 0.73
N MET A 493 0.37 -38.12 -0.58
CA MET A 493 -0.72 -37.37 -1.21
C MET A 493 -2.09 -38.04 -0.99
N ASN A 494 -2.19 -39.36 -1.13
CA ASN A 494 -3.43 -40.13 -0.92
C ASN A 494 -3.93 -40.08 0.55
N GLU A 495 -3.12 -39.63 1.52
CA GLU A 495 -3.58 -39.37 2.88
C GLU A 495 -4.45 -38.10 2.97
N TYR A 496 -4.18 -37.11 2.13
CA TYR A 496 -4.79 -35.77 2.19
C TYR A 496 -5.73 -35.48 1.01
N ILE A 497 -5.53 -36.10 -0.14
CA ILE A 497 -6.29 -35.85 -1.37
C ILE A 497 -7.16 -37.08 -1.69
N PRO A 498 -8.49 -36.91 -1.92
CA PRO A 498 -9.35 -38.00 -2.34
C PRO A 498 -9.08 -38.39 -3.80
N ASP A 499 -9.66 -39.51 -4.27
CA ASP A 499 -9.34 -40.00 -5.62
C ASP A 499 -9.89 -39.09 -6.73
N PHE A 500 -9.03 -38.22 -7.26
CA PHE A 500 -9.32 -37.34 -8.39
C PHE A 500 -8.90 -37.90 -9.75
N ARG A 501 -8.60 -39.20 -9.90
CA ARG A 501 -8.15 -39.79 -11.18
C ARG A 501 -9.17 -39.64 -12.32
N ALA A 502 -10.44 -39.42 -12.01
CA ALA A 502 -11.47 -39.04 -12.99
C ALA A 502 -11.18 -37.70 -13.69
N HIS A 503 -10.41 -36.81 -13.04
CA HIS A 503 -9.96 -35.51 -13.53
C HIS A 503 -8.44 -35.56 -13.78
N GLN A 504 -8.00 -36.36 -14.75
CA GLN A 504 -6.58 -36.73 -14.94
C GLN A 504 -5.60 -35.55 -14.87
N ALA A 505 -5.86 -34.44 -15.55
CA ALA A 505 -4.95 -33.29 -15.57
C ALA A 505 -4.87 -32.56 -14.21
N LEU A 506 -5.98 -32.48 -13.47
CA LEU A 506 -6.01 -31.95 -12.11
C LEU A 506 -5.23 -32.87 -11.15
N PHE A 507 -5.43 -34.19 -11.26
CA PHE A 507 -4.68 -35.17 -10.48
C PHE A 507 -3.17 -35.12 -10.79
N GLU A 508 -2.79 -34.95 -12.05
CA GLU A 508 -1.40 -34.74 -12.52
C GLU A 508 -0.80 -33.47 -11.88
N PHE A 509 -1.51 -32.34 -11.94
CA PHE A 509 -1.08 -31.07 -11.33
C PHE A 509 -0.89 -31.17 -9.81
N LEU A 510 -1.88 -31.74 -9.11
CA LEU A 510 -1.80 -31.94 -7.66
C LEU A 510 -0.68 -32.93 -7.28
N SER A 511 -0.45 -33.98 -8.06
CA SER A 511 0.70 -34.88 -7.85
C SER A 511 2.02 -34.13 -7.91
N HIS A 512 2.20 -33.20 -8.85
CA HIS A 512 3.42 -32.39 -8.92
C HIS A 512 3.60 -31.45 -7.72
N ILE A 513 2.53 -30.81 -7.22
CA ILE A 513 2.58 -30.02 -5.98
C ILE A 513 3.08 -30.87 -4.80
N TRP A 514 2.60 -32.12 -4.69
CA TRP A 514 2.91 -32.99 -3.57
C TRP A 514 4.28 -33.68 -3.67
N MET A 515 4.87 -33.77 -4.87
CA MET A 515 6.23 -34.28 -5.10
C MET A 515 7.35 -33.28 -4.76
N TYR A 516 7.07 -31.98 -4.56
CA TYR A 516 8.13 -31.05 -4.13
C TYR A 516 8.66 -31.39 -2.74
N GLY A 517 9.98 -31.51 -2.60
CA GLY A 517 10.66 -31.82 -1.34
C GLY A 517 11.04 -30.60 -0.48
N SER A 518 10.88 -29.37 -1.00
CA SER A 518 11.19 -28.14 -0.25
C SER A 518 10.25 -26.99 -0.60
N ILE A 519 10.09 -26.04 0.33
CA ILE A 519 9.30 -24.81 0.17
C ILE A 519 9.86 -23.99 -1.00
N ASP A 520 11.18 -23.79 -1.07
CA ASP A 520 11.82 -23.06 -2.18
C ASP A 520 11.51 -23.66 -3.56
N SER A 521 11.41 -24.99 -3.66
CA SER A 521 11.11 -25.67 -4.92
C SER A 521 9.63 -25.55 -5.29
N LEU A 522 8.73 -25.71 -4.30
CA LEU A 522 7.29 -25.50 -4.47
C LEU A 522 7.00 -24.06 -4.90
N VAL A 523 7.54 -23.08 -4.18
CA VAL A 523 7.38 -21.65 -4.47
C VAL A 523 7.92 -21.30 -5.86
N ARG A 524 9.04 -21.90 -6.29
CA ARG A 524 9.57 -21.73 -7.65
C ARG A 524 8.62 -22.28 -8.72
N GLY A 525 7.98 -23.43 -8.48
CA GLY A 525 7.00 -24.01 -9.39
C GLY A 525 5.69 -23.22 -9.49
N LEU A 526 5.33 -22.47 -8.44
CA LEU A 526 4.11 -21.66 -8.36
C LEU A 526 4.30 -20.21 -8.85
N ARG A 527 5.46 -19.86 -9.42
CA ARG A 527 5.70 -18.51 -9.94
C ARG A 527 4.80 -18.18 -11.13
N ALA A 528 4.44 -16.91 -11.20
CA ALA A 528 3.92 -16.21 -12.37
C ALA A 528 4.39 -14.75 -12.27
N ASP A 529 4.38 -14.01 -13.38
CA ASP A 529 4.94 -12.64 -13.44
C ASP A 529 4.20 -11.65 -12.50
N ALA A 530 2.91 -11.88 -12.21
CA ALA A 530 2.21 -11.33 -11.05
C ALA A 530 1.01 -12.22 -10.67
N SER A 531 1.23 -13.17 -9.75
CA SER A 531 0.23 -14.15 -9.32
C SER A 531 -0.80 -13.61 -8.31
N CYS A 532 -2.01 -14.17 -8.34
CA CYS A 532 -3.09 -13.91 -7.37
C CYS A 532 -2.70 -14.25 -5.91
N ILE A 533 -1.75 -15.17 -5.71
CA ILE A 533 -0.98 -15.34 -4.47
C ILE A 533 0.50 -15.15 -4.79
N SER A 534 1.13 -14.17 -4.18
CA SER A 534 2.58 -13.99 -4.13
C SER A 534 3.15 -14.72 -2.91
N TRP A 535 3.97 -15.73 -3.16
CA TRP A 535 4.50 -16.64 -2.14
C TRP A 535 5.82 -16.09 -1.57
N ARG A 536 5.73 -15.12 -0.65
CA ARG A 536 6.90 -14.55 0.05
C ARG A 536 7.34 -15.43 1.22
N VAL A 537 7.54 -16.72 0.94
CA VAL A 537 8.02 -17.73 1.90
C VAL A 537 9.17 -18.52 1.27
N GLY A 538 10.13 -18.92 2.09
CA GLY A 538 11.31 -19.68 1.66
C GLY A 538 11.86 -20.57 2.77
N GLY A 539 12.62 -21.60 2.39
CA GLY A 539 13.20 -22.60 3.29
C GLY A 539 13.14 -24.03 2.73
N ASN A 540 13.55 -25.00 3.56
CA ASN A 540 13.51 -26.42 3.21
C ASN A 540 12.14 -27.06 3.53
N LYS A 541 12.03 -27.88 4.58
CA LYS A 541 10.75 -28.44 5.06
C LYS A 541 10.01 -27.51 6.06
N LEU A 542 10.72 -26.54 6.63
CA LEU A 542 10.21 -25.44 7.48
C LEU A 542 10.68 -24.11 6.87
N SER A 543 9.83 -23.08 6.91
CA SER A 543 10.19 -21.75 6.43
C SER A 543 11.30 -21.13 7.29
N ASP A 544 12.10 -20.25 6.72
CA ASP A 544 13.12 -19.50 7.46
C ASP A 544 12.52 -18.69 8.63
N PRO A 545 13.33 -18.26 9.63
CA PRO A 545 12.84 -17.39 10.69
C PRO A 545 12.33 -16.07 10.11
N PRO A 546 11.15 -15.58 10.51
CA PRO A 546 10.73 -14.23 10.14
C PRO A 546 11.73 -13.21 10.71
N GLY A 547 12.22 -12.32 9.86
CA GLY A 547 13.24 -11.33 10.18
C GLY A 547 13.19 -10.16 9.20
N LEU A 548 14.34 -9.76 8.66
CA LEU A 548 14.41 -8.72 7.60
C LEU A 548 13.59 -9.10 6.36
N ARG A 549 13.46 -10.40 6.06
CA ARG A 549 12.49 -10.94 5.10
C ARG A 549 11.28 -11.47 5.86
N LEU A 550 10.12 -10.87 5.64
CA LEU A 550 8.84 -11.35 6.14
C LEU A 550 8.47 -12.66 5.42
N GLN A 551 7.95 -13.64 6.17
CA GLN A 551 7.55 -14.95 5.67
C GLN A 551 6.02 -14.98 5.50
N THR A 552 5.52 -14.39 4.42
CA THR A 552 4.09 -14.10 4.22
C THR A 552 3.54 -14.65 2.90
N LEU A 553 2.23 -14.86 2.89
CA LEU A 553 1.42 -15.16 1.73
C LEU A 553 0.65 -13.89 1.38
N GLU A 554 0.89 -13.34 0.19
CA GLU A 554 0.31 -12.08 -0.26
C GLU A 554 -0.81 -12.36 -1.26
N PHE A 555 -2.04 -12.05 -0.87
CA PHE A 555 -3.24 -12.31 -1.67
C PHE A 555 -3.66 -11.04 -2.42
N ARG A 556 -3.68 -11.10 -3.75
CA ARG A 556 -3.85 -9.93 -4.66
C ARG A 556 -5.22 -9.84 -5.35
N VAL A 557 -6.15 -10.72 -5.01
CA VAL A 557 -7.45 -10.87 -5.71
C VAL A 557 -8.35 -9.64 -5.59
N MET A 558 -8.28 -8.92 -4.46
CA MET A 558 -9.19 -7.82 -4.14
C MET A 558 -8.90 -6.57 -4.98
N GLN A 559 -9.95 -5.96 -5.54
CA GLN A 559 -9.84 -4.64 -6.17
C GLN A 559 -9.46 -3.53 -5.19
N GLY A 560 -8.84 -2.47 -5.68
CA GLY A 560 -8.54 -1.25 -4.93
C GLY A 560 -9.80 -0.72 -4.23
N THR A 561 -9.73 -0.55 -2.92
CA THR A 561 -10.85 -0.07 -2.11
C THR A 561 -10.34 0.44 -0.78
N LEU A 562 -11.11 1.35 -0.17
CA LEU A 562 -10.93 1.78 1.21
C LEU A 562 -12.24 1.52 1.99
N ASP A 563 -12.96 0.45 1.62
CA ASP A 563 -14.08 -0.12 2.38
C ASP A 563 -13.54 -1.10 3.42
N ALA A 564 -13.44 -0.65 4.67
CA ALA A 564 -12.87 -1.44 5.75
C ALA A 564 -13.71 -2.67 6.12
N GLU A 565 -15.03 -2.67 5.84
CA GLU A 565 -15.86 -3.86 6.05
C GLU A 565 -15.56 -4.92 5.00
N HIS A 566 -15.48 -4.52 3.72
CA HIS A 566 -15.11 -5.42 2.64
C HIS A 566 -13.72 -6.04 2.87
N ILE A 567 -12.73 -5.21 3.21
CA ILE A 567 -11.35 -5.65 3.46
C ILE A 567 -11.31 -6.63 4.64
N TRP A 568 -11.99 -6.32 5.75
CA TRP A 568 -12.00 -7.20 6.92
C TRP A 568 -12.74 -8.53 6.67
N LYS A 569 -13.81 -8.52 5.88
CA LYS A 569 -14.51 -9.76 5.49
C LYS A 569 -13.66 -10.63 4.58
N TRP A 570 -12.91 -10.02 3.65
CA TRP A 570 -11.96 -10.73 2.81
C TRP A 570 -10.79 -11.30 3.63
N ALA A 571 -10.23 -10.51 4.55
CA ALA A 571 -9.23 -10.95 5.53
C ALA A 571 -9.69 -12.18 6.31
N GLY A 572 -10.93 -12.19 6.81
CA GLY A 572 -11.50 -13.34 7.54
C GLY A 572 -11.68 -14.60 6.69
N VAL A 573 -12.03 -14.47 5.40
CA VAL A 573 -12.06 -15.61 4.48
C VAL A 573 -10.64 -16.17 4.27
N LEU A 574 -9.67 -15.30 4.00
CA LEU A 574 -8.27 -15.68 3.77
C LEU A 574 -7.63 -16.34 5.00
N GLU A 575 -7.76 -15.73 6.17
CA GLU A 575 -7.26 -16.26 7.43
C GLU A 575 -7.82 -17.65 7.67
N ARG A 576 -9.14 -17.83 7.47
CA ARG A 576 -9.78 -19.10 7.74
C ARG A 576 -9.36 -20.20 6.76
N LEU A 577 -9.15 -19.88 5.47
CA LEU A 577 -8.57 -20.82 4.49
C LEU A 577 -7.14 -21.24 4.88
N VAL A 578 -6.33 -20.27 5.31
CA VAL A 578 -4.95 -20.49 5.81
C VAL A 578 -4.94 -21.39 7.04
N ILE A 579 -5.76 -21.08 8.06
CA ILE A 579 -5.86 -21.85 9.30
C ILE A 579 -6.41 -23.25 9.04
N PHE A 580 -7.41 -23.38 8.16
CA PHE A 580 -7.91 -24.69 7.78
C PHE A 580 -6.83 -25.54 7.09
N ALA A 581 -6.05 -24.96 6.15
CA ALA A 581 -4.93 -25.64 5.52
C ALA A 581 -3.81 -26.00 6.51
N ARG A 582 -3.59 -25.19 7.55
CA ARG A 582 -2.65 -25.45 8.66
C ARG A 582 -3.13 -26.62 9.54
N ASP A 583 -4.28 -26.46 10.18
CA ASP A 583 -4.67 -27.25 11.36
C ASP A 583 -5.53 -28.49 11.07
N SER A 584 -6.10 -28.62 9.87
CA SER A 584 -6.91 -29.80 9.54
C SER A 584 -6.09 -31.10 9.56
N THR A 585 -6.66 -32.16 10.12
CA THR A 585 -6.09 -33.51 9.99
C THR A 585 -6.20 -34.00 8.54
N ALA A 586 -5.43 -35.03 8.18
CA ALA A 586 -5.47 -35.64 6.85
C ALA A 586 -6.90 -36.06 6.43
N GLU A 587 -7.67 -36.68 7.35
CA GLU A 587 -9.06 -37.06 7.12
C GLU A 587 -9.98 -35.84 6.91
N VAL A 588 -9.93 -34.83 7.79
CA VAL A 588 -10.78 -33.63 7.69
C VAL A 588 -10.48 -32.85 6.40
N PHE A 589 -9.20 -32.70 6.06
CA PHE A 589 -8.78 -32.05 4.83
C PHE A 589 -9.27 -32.80 3.59
N ARG A 590 -9.08 -34.13 3.55
CA ARG A 590 -9.52 -34.99 2.44
C ARG A 590 -11.02 -34.93 2.20
N ASN A 591 -11.81 -34.99 3.27
CA ASN A 591 -13.27 -34.90 3.22
C ASN A 591 -13.73 -33.52 2.74
N ALA A 592 -13.06 -32.45 3.17
CA ALA A 592 -13.33 -31.10 2.69
C ALA A 592 -13.06 -30.95 1.18
N LEU A 593 -11.92 -31.43 0.67
CA LEU A 593 -11.62 -31.38 -0.77
C LEU A 593 -12.64 -32.16 -1.61
N ALA A 594 -13.14 -33.29 -1.11
CA ALA A 594 -14.18 -34.06 -1.76
C ALA A 594 -15.49 -33.27 -1.92
N ALA A 595 -15.90 -32.51 -0.89
CA ALA A 595 -17.07 -31.65 -0.95
C ALA A 595 -16.86 -30.43 -1.85
N VAL A 596 -15.70 -29.76 -1.81
CA VAL A 596 -15.35 -28.63 -2.70
C VAL A 596 -15.49 -29.03 -4.17
N MET A 597 -15.05 -30.23 -4.55
CA MET A 597 -15.19 -30.76 -5.91
C MET A 597 -16.63 -31.02 -6.37
N THR A 598 -17.59 -31.10 -5.44
CA THR A 598 -19.03 -31.13 -5.75
C THR A 598 -19.66 -29.73 -5.87
N GLY A 599 -18.85 -28.66 -5.78
CA GLY A 599 -19.30 -27.27 -5.80
C GLY A 599 -19.81 -26.76 -4.44
N THR A 600 -19.55 -27.47 -3.34
CA THR A 600 -19.99 -27.11 -1.99
C THR A 600 -18.80 -26.76 -1.11
N ILE A 601 -18.77 -25.56 -0.53
CA ILE A 601 -17.79 -25.24 0.51
C ILE A 601 -18.23 -25.93 1.82
N PRO A 602 -17.42 -26.82 2.42
CA PRO A 602 -17.78 -27.53 3.64
C PRO A 602 -17.78 -26.61 4.87
N ASP A 603 -18.69 -26.88 5.82
CA ASP A 603 -18.76 -26.17 7.11
C ASP A 603 -17.47 -26.37 7.94
N GLU A 604 -16.74 -27.46 7.71
CA GLU A 604 -15.44 -27.77 8.33
C GLU A 604 -14.35 -26.76 7.95
N VAL A 605 -14.43 -26.14 6.76
CA VAL A 605 -13.55 -25.01 6.40
C VAL A 605 -13.81 -23.85 7.35
N GLY A 606 -15.01 -23.71 7.90
CA GLY A 606 -15.34 -22.76 8.97
C GLY A 606 -15.44 -21.31 8.52
N LEU A 607 -15.69 -21.05 7.23
CA LEU A 607 -15.93 -19.69 6.73
C LEU A 607 -17.15 -19.08 7.41
N ASN A 608 -17.07 -17.79 7.76
CA ASN A 608 -18.18 -17.09 8.39
C ASN A 608 -19.36 -16.93 7.41
N LYS A 609 -20.51 -17.48 7.78
CA LYS A 609 -21.73 -17.50 6.95
C LYS A 609 -22.31 -16.09 6.75
N ASP A 610 -22.16 -15.19 7.71
CA ASP A 610 -22.62 -13.80 7.60
C ASP A 610 -21.74 -13.00 6.62
N ASP A 611 -20.45 -13.31 6.56
CA ASP A 611 -19.52 -12.67 5.63
C ASP A 611 -19.75 -13.17 4.19
N LEU A 612 -19.94 -14.48 4.01
CA LEU A 612 -20.35 -15.04 2.72
C LEU A 612 -21.72 -14.51 2.26
N ALA A 613 -22.69 -14.32 3.16
CA ALA A 613 -23.97 -13.69 2.85
C ALA A 613 -23.81 -12.21 2.45
N TRP A 614 -22.88 -11.48 3.08
CA TRP A 614 -22.53 -10.10 2.69
C TRP A 614 -21.96 -10.04 1.26
N PHE A 615 -21.06 -10.95 0.89
CA PHE A 615 -20.55 -11.04 -0.50
C PHE A 615 -21.67 -11.40 -1.48
N ALA A 616 -22.47 -12.43 -1.19
CA ALA A 616 -23.60 -12.85 -2.03
C ALA A 616 -24.63 -11.73 -2.24
N SER A 617 -24.83 -10.85 -1.26
CA SER A 617 -25.73 -9.69 -1.39
C SER A 617 -25.25 -8.60 -2.36
N ARG A 618 -23.99 -8.67 -2.81
CA ARG A 618 -23.33 -7.74 -3.76
C ARG A 618 -22.94 -8.41 -5.08
N GLN A 619 -23.38 -9.65 -5.33
CA GLN A 619 -23.10 -10.36 -6.57
C GLN A 619 -24.08 -10.01 -7.68
N THR A 620 -23.58 -9.94 -8.92
CA THR A 620 -24.35 -9.85 -10.16
C THR A 620 -24.91 -11.21 -10.59
N ASP A 621 -25.75 -11.23 -11.63
CA ASP A 621 -26.32 -12.46 -12.20
C ASP A 621 -25.25 -13.47 -12.71
N ASP A 622 -24.06 -13.00 -13.08
CA ASP A 622 -22.90 -13.84 -13.44
C ASP A 622 -22.01 -14.22 -12.24
N GLY A 623 -22.38 -13.79 -11.03
CA GLY A 623 -21.82 -14.23 -9.76
C GLY A 623 -20.61 -13.45 -9.26
N TYR A 624 -20.19 -12.36 -9.90
CA TYR A 624 -19.07 -11.53 -9.43
C TYR A 624 -19.54 -10.37 -8.55
N PHE A 625 -18.67 -9.84 -7.71
CA PHE A 625 -18.96 -8.62 -6.97
C PHE A 625 -19.15 -7.44 -7.93
N ALA A 626 -20.20 -6.65 -7.72
CA ALA A 626 -20.35 -5.34 -8.33
C ALA A 626 -20.65 -4.24 -7.30
N TYR A 627 -20.14 -3.05 -7.57
CA TYR A 627 -20.57 -1.84 -6.87
C TYR A 627 -21.97 -1.42 -7.35
N PRO A 628 -22.76 -0.69 -6.54
CA PRO A 628 -24.15 -0.34 -6.88
C PRO A 628 -24.31 0.45 -8.18
N GLU A 629 -23.28 1.20 -8.59
CA GLU A 629 -23.23 1.99 -9.83
C GLU A 629 -22.91 1.12 -11.09
N GLY A 630 -22.80 -0.21 -10.96
CA GLY A 630 -22.56 -1.13 -12.08
C GLY A 630 -21.16 -1.05 -12.70
N GLY A 631 -20.21 -0.38 -12.03
CA GLY A 631 -18.82 -0.22 -12.47
C GLY A 631 -18.55 0.96 -13.41
N ALA A 632 -19.59 1.68 -13.86
CA ALA A 632 -19.44 2.91 -14.63
C ALA A 632 -19.18 4.10 -13.69
N ILE A 633 -18.06 4.80 -13.86
CA ILE A 633 -17.73 5.96 -13.01
C ILE A 633 -18.37 7.22 -13.57
N ASN A 634 -19.24 7.87 -12.79
CA ASN A 634 -19.79 9.17 -13.13
C ASN A 634 -18.76 10.27 -12.84
N TRP A 635 -18.39 11.07 -13.83
CA TRP A 635 -17.43 12.16 -13.66
C TRP A 635 -17.93 13.28 -12.74
N SER A 636 -19.23 13.42 -12.44
CA SER A 636 -19.65 14.38 -11.40
C SER A 636 -19.34 13.91 -9.98
N ASP A 637 -18.97 12.64 -9.79
CA ASP A 637 -18.54 12.05 -8.52
C ASP A 637 -17.57 10.86 -8.76
N PRO A 638 -16.32 11.14 -9.16
CA PRO A 638 -15.35 10.11 -9.54
C PRO A 638 -14.55 9.56 -8.36
N PHE A 639 -14.72 10.15 -7.17
CA PHE A 639 -13.93 9.86 -5.99
C PHE A 639 -14.67 8.94 -5.01
N MET A 640 -13.95 8.14 -4.22
CA MET A 640 -14.57 7.27 -3.21
C MET A 640 -15.45 8.08 -2.26
N VAL A 641 -16.56 7.50 -1.78
CA VAL A 641 -17.43 8.16 -0.79
C VAL A 641 -16.65 8.44 0.51
N ARG A 642 -17.05 9.42 1.32
CA ARG A 642 -16.46 9.67 2.67
C ARG A 642 -16.68 8.51 3.66
N GLY A 643 -15.96 8.48 4.77
CA GLY A 643 -16.03 7.43 5.82
C GLY A 643 -15.28 6.14 5.48
N TYR A 644 -15.64 5.02 6.13
CA TYR A 644 -14.97 3.71 5.99
C TYR A 644 -15.81 2.59 5.34
N GLY A 645 -17.08 2.85 4.99
CA GLY A 645 -18.05 1.84 4.50
C GLY A 645 -17.98 1.59 2.99
N ASP A 646 -19.12 1.41 2.31
CA ASP A 646 -19.14 1.19 0.84
C ASP A 646 -18.35 2.28 0.08
N THR A 647 -17.57 1.88 -0.93
CA THR A 647 -16.67 2.78 -1.70
C THR A 647 -17.41 3.65 -2.72
N HIS A 648 -18.55 3.18 -3.24
CA HIS A 648 -19.42 3.87 -4.17
C HIS A 648 -20.70 4.31 -3.46
N ASN A 649 -21.46 5.24 -4.06
CA ASN A 649 -22.75 5.61 -3.49
C ASN A 649 -23.71 4.41 -3.50
N PRO A 650 -24.54 4.23 -2.45
CA PRO A 650 -25.71 3.38 -2.58
C PRO A 650 -26.67 3.99 -3.61
N PRO A 651 -27.57 3.21 -4.24
CA PRO A 651 -28.38 3.65 -5.39
C PRO A 651 -29.32 4.86 -5.19
N ASN A 652 -29.39 5.44 -3.99
CA ASN A 652 -30.33 6.49 -3.60
C ASN A 652 -29.70 7.55 -2.65
N ALA A 653 -28.37 7.73 -2.65
CA ALA A 653 -27.71 8.80 -1.88
C ALA A 653 -27.71 10.14 -2.63
#